data_AF-A0A523UFE6-F1
#
_entry.id   AF-A0A523UFE6-F1
#
_cell.length_a   1.000
_cell.length_b   1.000
_cell.length_c   1.000
_cell.angle_alpha   90.00
_cell.angle_beta   90.00
_cell.angle_gamma   90.00
#
_symmetry.space_group_name_H-M   'P 1'
#
loop_
_entity.id
_entity.type
_entity.pdbx_description
1 polymer ?
#
loop_
_entity_poly.entity_id
_entity_poly.type
_entity_poly.pdbx_seq_one_letter_code
_entity_poly.pdbx_strand_id
1 'polypeptide(L)'
;VRAAVNDFFSRAELSQYLDQTNPLAELTHKRRLSALGPGGLRRIQAKEETRDVHYTHYGRICPIETPEGENIGLITSLATYARINKFGFLETPYRKVVTGKASQELVYLDAREEDEFYIAGADSIDKEGSFLSSQVIARYRGEIVSVPSKRIDYIDVSPQQMLSVSTSLIPFLENNDANRALMGSNMQRQAVPLENPEQPFVQTGMEGKVAADSGSAIRVKREGRVILVDANQIRIKTKSSTEKYKLSKFKRSNQKTCLNQRPIVSQGDRVKKGDFIADGAAICQGKLSLGRNVLVAFMPWEGYNFEDAILISEKLVKEDVFTSIHIEEFQVEAKELSSGVEKITAQVPDVEKSSLQNLDNEGIVKIGTRVESGDILVGKVTPQAEIEPTAKERLLADIFGEKAEKAKNNSLTLPHGIKGKVIMVRVFSQENKDDLPADVKKKVKLYVAIRRKIRVGDKICGRHGNKGIVAKVLPEEDMPYLSDGTPVQVVLNPLGVPSRMNIGQILEMHLGWVAKTLNTPMICPAFEGPKAKQIRALLKEAHLPESGKTVLYDGRTGRVFDGKVAVGYMYMMRLIQIASEKIQARSTGPYSLITQQPLGGKSRQGGQRFGEMEVWALEGYGAAYILQEMLTGKSDDPQGRTEIRKQIIKGKNLFDTQTPESFKVLVKELQSLGLNLEFWKNQKKLPIEAMEGKEAIKGKPLWKLSNIDRISIRLASPEQMREWSYGEVRKADTINYRTLKPERGGLFCEEIFGPSRNYQCSCGKYTRMEHKGVRCENCGVEIISSKVRRQRMGHIELASPVAHIWYARSYLPLLLGLNKKELERVICFISYLVIDAGQTSLKKLQILDEKKYQEHKEEYGEGSFQAGSGAEVILSILEKMDLQHSKDELEKELLQEKSKDKRLKLIRRLQVVKNFLHSGNKPEWMILKVVPVIPPGLRPVVQLGSGVVSSSGLNNLYQAVINTNNQLKHLLKTGAS
;
A
#
# COMPACT_ATOMS: atom_id res chain seq x y z
N VAL A 1 27.38 -8.31 -11.46
CA VAL A 1 26.26 -8.96 -12.20
C VAL A 1 25.25 -9.62 -11.27
N ARG A 2 25.62 -10.64 -10.46
CA ARG A 2 24.67 -11.35 -9.57
C ARG A 2 23.88 -10.42 -8.62
N ALA A 3 24.55 -9.43 -8.02
CA ALA A 3 23.90 -8.43 -7.17
C ALA A 3 22.85 -7.60 -7.92
N ALA A 4 23.14 -7.17 -9.16
CA ALA A 4 22.21 -6.41 -9.99
C ALA A 4 21.00 -7.25 -10.43
N VAL A 5 21.21 -8.53 -10.75
CA VAL A 5 20.12 -9.47 -11.06
C VAL A 5 19.22 -9.69 -9.85
N ASN A 6 19.81 -9.91 -8.67
CA ASN A 6 19.06 -10.04 -7.43
C ASN A 6 18.29 -8.75 -7.09
N ASP A 7 18.89 -7.59 -7.30
CA ASP A 7 18.24 -6.29 -7.08
C ASP A 7 17.05 -6.10 -8.04
N PHE A 8 17.19 -6.49 -9.31
CA PHE A 8 16.08 -6.49 -10.28
C PHE A 8 14.91 -7.36 -9.80
N PHE A 9 15.15 -8.64 -9.47
CA PHE A 9 14.07 -9.53 -9.03
C PHE A 9 13.51 -9.20 -7.64
N SER A 10 14.26 -8.47 -6.80
CA SER A 10 13.81 -8.12 -5.45
C SER A 10 13.09 -6.78 -5.36
N ARG A 11 13.44 -5.81 -6.23
CA ARG A 11 13.00 -4.41 -6.09
C ARG A 11 12.40 -3.80 -7.34
N ALA A 12 12.60 -4.37 -8.53
CA ALA A 12 12.11 -3.75 -9.75
C ALA A 12 10.57 -3.80 -9.83
N GLU A 13 9.96 -2.73 -10.35
CA GLU A 13 8.50 -2.58 -10.47
C GLU A 13 7.84 -3.65 -11.36
N LEU A 14 8.59 -4.19 -12.33
CA LEU A 14 8.15 -5.26 -13.23
C LEU A 14 8.25 -6.65 -12.59
N SER A 15 9.05 -6.81 -11.53
CA SER A 15 9.12 -8.06 -10.77
C SER A 15 8.04 -8.08 -9.70
N GLN A 16 6.86 -8.58 -10.07
CA GLN A 16 5.67 -8.55 -9.23
C GLN A 16 5.36 -9.93 -8.66
N TYR A 17 4.77 -9.96 -7.46
CA TYR A 17 4.17 -11.18 -6.93
C TYR A 17 3.06 -11.65 -7.88
N LEU A 18 3.17 -12.90 -8.31
CA LEU A 18 2.19 -13.50 -9.21
C LEU A 18 0.79 -13.50 -8.55
N ASP A 19 -0.22 -12.97 -9.25
CA ASP A 19 -1.61 -13.12 -8.87
C ASP A 19 -2.04 -14.58 -9.07
N GLN A 20 -2.27 -15.27 -7.97
CA GLN A 20 -2.66 -16.68 -7.88
C GLN A 20 -4.00 -16.83 -7.15
N THR A 21 -4.88 -15.83 -7.30
CA THR A 21 -6.25 -15.93 -6.78
C THR A 21 -6.95 -17.17 -7.39
N ASN A 22 -6.89 -17.31 -8.71
CA ASN A 22 -7.37 -18.45 -9.49
C ASN A 22 -6.54 -18.64 -10.79
N PRO A 23 -6.73 -19.73 -11.56
CA PRO A 23 -5.93 -20.01 -12.76
C PRO A 23 -6.02 -18.94 -13.86
N LEU A 24 -7.18 -18.27 -13.99
CA LEU A 24 -7.35 -17.18 -14.95
C LEU A 24 -6.52 -15.96 -14.55
N ALA A 25 -6.53 -15.60 -13.27
CA ALA A 25 -5.73 -14.49 -12.74
C ALA A 25 -4.23 -14.69 -13.03
N GLU A 26 -3.73 -15.91 -12.83
CA GLU A 26 -2.34 -16.28 -13.11
C GLU A 26 -2.01 -16.14 -14.59
N LEU A 27 -2.85 -16.69 -15.46
CA LEU A 27 -2.64 -16.66 -16.91
C LEU A 27 -2.67 -15.21 -17.44
N THR A 28 -3.65 -14.42 -17.01
CA THR A 28 -3.75 -13.02 -17.41
C THR A 28 -2.58 -12.20 -16.91
N HIS A 29 -2.11 -12.42 -15.68
CA HIS A 29 -0.96 -11.66 -15.15
C HIS A 29 0.31 -11.91 -15.98
N LYS A 30 0.52 -13.14 -16.46
CA LYS A 30 1.63 -13.47 -17.36
C LYS A 30 1.50 -12.84 -18.75
N ARG A 31 0.30 -12.42 -19.16
CA ARG A 31 -0.02 -11.78 -20.45
C ARG A 31 -0.26 -10.28 -20.34
N ARG A 32 0.13 -9.67 -19.22
CA ARG A 32 -0.06 -8.25 -18.94
C ARG A 32 1.02 -7.41 -19.64
N LEU A 33 0.60 -6.29 -20.21
CA LEU A 33 1.46 -5.24 -20.74
C LEU A 33 1.43 -4.05 -19.78
N SER A 34 2.61 -3.45 -19.54
CA SER A 34 2.76 -2.30 -18.65
C SER A 34 3.53 -1.20 -19.37
N ALA A 35 2.92 -0.03 -19.50
CA ALA A 35 3.61 1.19 -19.92
C ALA A 35 4.44 1.81 -18.77
N LEU A 36 4.23 1.33 -17.54
CA LEU A 36 4.96 1.75 -16.34
C LEU A 36 6.24 0.92 -16.15
N GLY A 37 7.23 1.50 -15.49
CA GLY A 37 8.48 0.84 -15.13
C GLY A 37 9.72 1.57 -15.65
N PRO A 38 10.93 1.03 -15.41
CA PRO A 38 12.16 1.63 -15.92
C PRO A 38 12.16 1.66 -17.45
N GLY A 39 12.39 2.84 -18.03
CA GLY A 39 12.30 3.07 -19.49
C GLY A 39 10.89 3.35 -20.01
N GLY A 40 9.85 3.21 -19.18
CA GLY A 40 8.47 3.55 -19.49
C GLY A 40 8.05 4.91 -18.94
N LEU A 41 6.74 5.11 -18.86
CA LEU A 41 6.11 6.32 -18.32
C LEU A 41 6.00 6.25 -16.79
N ARG A 42 6.10 7.41 -16.13
CA ARG A 42 5.62 7.54 -14.75
C ARG A 42 4.14 7.91 -14.76
N ARG A 43 3.37 7.43 -13.77
CA ARG A 43 1.93 7.70 -13.67
C ARG A 43 1.58 9.20 -13.77
N ILE A 44 2.37 10.05 -13.13
CA ILE A 44 2.18 11.52 -13.07
C ILE A 44 2.44 12.18 -14.44
N GLN A 45 3.25 11.56 -15.29
CA GLN A 45 3.62 12.08 -16.61
C GLN A 45 2.72 11.56 -17.73
N ALA A 46 1.92 10.53 -17.47
CA ALA A 46 1.07 9.89 -18.47
C ALA A 46 -0.16 10.76 -18.80
N LYS A 47 -0.23 11.22 -20.06
CA LYS A 47 -1.34 11.99 -20.61
C LYS A 47 -2.54 11.10 -20.93
N GLU A 48 -3.71 11.72 -21.12
CA GLU A 48 -4.94 11.03 -21.52
C GLU A 48 -4.80 10.25 -22.84
N GLU A 49 -4.15 10.85 -23.85
CA GLU A 49 -3.85 10.22 -25.15
C GLU A 49 -3.12 8.87 -25.01
N THR A 50 -2.23 8.74 -24.02
CA THR A 50 -1.47 7.50 -23.80
C THR A 50 -2.29 6.41 -23.12
N ARG A 51 -3.47 6.75 -22.59
CA ARG A 51 -4.38 5.84 -21.90
C ARG A 51 -5.53 5.38 -22.79
N ASP A 52 -5.76 6.08 -23.90
CA ASP A 52 -6.88 5.83 -24.79
C ASP A 52 -6.67 4.55 -25.64
N VAL A 53 -7.76 4.03 -26.20
CA VAL A 53 -7.76 2.88 -27.09
C VAL A 53 -7.44 3.34 -28.50
N HIS A 54 -6.25 3.00 -28.98
CA HIS A 54 -5.83 3.29 -30.34
C HIS A 54 -6.32 2.21 -31.33
N TYR A 55 -6.62 2.57 -32.58
CA TYR A 55 -7.14 1.63 -33.59
C TYR A 55 -6.18 0.45 -33.87
N THR A 56 -4.86 0.69 -33.80
CA THR A 56 -3.83 -0.35 -33.96
C THR A 56 -3.82 -1.40 -32.84
N HIS A 57 -4.54 -1.17 -31.73
CA HIS A 57 -4.72 -2.16 -30.68
C HIS A 57 -5.52 -3.38 -31.16
N TYR A 58 -6.29 -3.26 -32.25
CA TYR A 58 -7.09 -4.35 -32.78
C TYR A 58 -6.26 -5.63 -32.98
N GLY A 59 -6.73 -6.74 -32.40
CA GLY A 59 -6.03 -8.03 -32.45
C GLY A 59 -4.73 -8.14 -31.65
N ARG A 60 -4.22 -7.03 -31.08
CA ARG A 60 -2.92 -6.95 -30.38
C ARG A 60 -3.07 -6.74 -28.88
N ILE A 61 -3.83 -5.72 -28.50
CA ILE A 61 -4.09 -5.31 -27.11
C ILE A 61 -5.60 -5.29 -26.90
N CYS A 62 -6.07 -5.88 -25.81
CA CYS A 62 -7.49 -5.89 -25.53
C CYS A 62 -8.01 -4.47 -25.21
N PRO A 63 -9.06 -3.99 -25.88
CA PRO A 63 -9.63 -2.66 -25.63
C PRO A 63 -10.49 -2.60 -24.35
N ILE A 64 -10.85 -3.76 -23.78
CA ILE A 64 -11.75 -3.87 -22.63
C ILE A 64 -10.99 -4.12 -21.33
N GLU A 65 -10.01 -5.01 -21.33
CA GLU A 65 -9.35 -5.42 -20.08
C GLU A 65 -8.24 -4.45 -19.64
N THR A 66 -8.60 -3.54 -18.75
CA THR A 66 -7.67 -2.64 -18.06
C THR A 66 -8.17 -2.36 -16.63
N PRO A 67 -7.30 -2.00 -15.66
CA PRO A 67 -7.74 -1.60 -14.33
C PRO A 67 -8.60 -0.32 -14.35
N GLU A 68 -9.66 -0.26 -13.53
CA GLU A 68 -10.56 0.91 -13.42
C GLU A 68 -9.93 2.12 -12.70
N GLY A 69 -8.83 1.92 -11.97
CA GLY A 69 -8.22 2.96 -11.14
C GLY A 69 -7.22 3.84 -11.89
N GLU A 70 -6.27 4.42 -11.15
CA GLU A 70 -5.23 5.32 -11.68
C GLU A 70 -4.38 4.75 -12.83
N ASN A 71 -4.39 3.42 -13.00
CA ASN A 71 -3.61 2.70 -14.01
C ASN A 71 -4.41 2.37 -15.28
N ILE A 72 -5.62 2.91 -15.44
CA ILE A 72 -6.42 2.74 -16.65
C ILE A 72 -5.61 3.13 -17.90
N GLY A 73 -5.62 2.24 -18.91
CA GLY A 73 -4.87 2.39 -20.17
C GLY A 73 -3.36 2.14 -20.06
N LEU A 74 -2.75 2.31 -18.88
CA LEU A 74 -1.32 2.10 -18.65
C LEU A 74 -0.96 0.65 -18.38
N ILE A 75 -1.93 -0.11 -17.88
CA ILE A 75 -1.84 -1.56 -17.74
C ILE A 75 -2.93 -2.17 -18.61
N THR A 76 -2.52 -2.95 -19.59
CA THR A 76 -3.41 -3.61 -20.55
C THR A 76 -3.09 -5.10 -20.62
N SER A 77 -3.93 -5.85 -21.33
CA SER A 77 -3.73 -7.28 -21.55
C SER A 77 -3.52 -7.56 -23.03
N LEU A 78 -2.63 -8.52 -23.32
CA LEU A 78 -2.44 -9.05 -24.66
C LEU A 78 -3.74 -9.68 -25.18
N ALA A 79 -4.10 -9.40 -26.43
CA ALA A 79 -5.22 -10.05 -27.09
C ALA A 79 -4.96 -11.55 -27.28
N THR A 80 -5.99 -12.32 -27.64
CA THR A 80 -5.94 -13.80 -27.59
C THR A 80 -4.91 -14.39 -28.55
N TYR A 81 -4.86 -13.89 -29.80
CA TYR A 81 -3.99 -14.42 -30.86
C TYR A 81 -2.72 -13.60 -31.09
N ALA A 82 -2.53 -12.51 -30.35
CA ALA A 82 -1.38 -11.65 -30.50
C ALA A 82 -0.08 -12.40 -30.16
N ARG A 83 0.99 -12.05 -30.88
CA ARG A 83 2.35 -12.52 -30.61
C ARG A 83 3.34 -11.36 -30.69
N ILE A 84 4.52 -11.57 -30.11
CA ILE A 84 5.65 -10.63 -30.20
C ILE A 84 6.61 -11.15 -31.27
N ASN A 85 6.98 -10.29 -32.21
CA ASN A 85 7.92 -10.64 -33.28
C ASN A 85 9.38 -10.48 -32.85
N LYS A 86 10.32 -10.79 -33.75
CA LYS A 86 11.77 -10.76 -33.45
C LYS A 86 12.28 -9.36 -33.08
N PHE A 87 11.57 -8.30 -33.49
CA PHE A 87 11.93 -6.91 -33.21
C PHE A 87 11.23 -6.35 -31.97
N GLY A 88 10.30 -7.10 -31.37
CA GLY A 88 9.55 -6.69 -30.19
C GLY A 88 8.20 -6.03 -30.49
N PHE A 89 7.76 -5.97 -31.76
CA PHE A 89 6.44 -5.46 -32.12
C PHE A 89 5.34 -6.52 -31.93
N LEU A 90 4.13 -6.06 -31.65
CA LEU A 90 2.94 -6.90 -31.56
C LEU A 90 2.38 -7.16 -32.95
N GLU A 91 2.17 -8.43 -33.26
CA GLU A 91 1.54 -8.90 -34.50
C GLU A 91 0.27 -9.69 -34.18
N THR A 92 -0.69 -9.67 -35.11
CA THR A 92 -1.92 -10.47 -35.03
C THR A 92 -2.11 -11.23 -36.34
N PRO A 93 -2.67 -12.46 -36.32
CA PRO A 93 -2.86 -13.24 -37.53
C PRO A 93 -4.10 -12.79 -38.32
N TYR A 94 -4.03 -12.94 -39.64
CA TYR A 94 -5.12 -12.75 -40.59
C TYR A 94 -5.11 -13.86 -41.64
N ARG A 95 -6.28 -14.15 -42.21
CA ARG A 95 -6.43 -15.06 -43.36
C ARG A 95 -6.24 -14.28 -44.65
N LYS A 96 -5.35 -14.75 -45.52
CA LYS A 96 -5.11 -14.11 -46.83
C LYS A 96 -6.25 -14.36 -47.80
N VAL A 97 -6.71 -13.34 -48.51
CA VAL A 97 -7.71 -13.49 -49.58
C VAL A 97 -6.98 -13.73 -50.91
N VAL A 98 -7.28 -14.84 -51.56
CA VAL A 98 -6.72 -15.21 -52.87
C VAL A 98 -7.88 -15.37 -53.84
N THR A 99 -7.82 -14.65 -54.97
CA THR A 99 -8.87 -14.67 -56.01
C THR A 99 -10.29 -14.43 -55.47
N GLY A 100 -10.45 -13.51 -54.52
CA GLY A 100 -11.75 -13.20 -53.91
C GLY A 100 -12.30 -14.23 -52.92
N LYS A 101 -11.47 -15.18 -52.46
CA LYS A 101 -11.83 -16.20 -51.47
C LYS A 101 -10.84 -16.23 -50.31
N ALA A 102 -11.34 -16.37 -49.08
CA ALA A 102 -10.54 -16.43 -47.88
C ALA A 102 -9.78 -17.77 -47.81
N SER A 103 -8.45 -17.73 -47.94
CA SER A 103 -7.60 -18.92 -47.82
C SER A 103 -7.48 -19.39 -46.36
N GLN A 104 -6.88 -20.57 -46.17
CA GLN A 104 -6.48 -21.09 -44.86
C GLN A 104 -5.05 -20.64 -44.46
N GLU A 105 -4.37 -19.90 -45.34
CA GLU A 105 -3.04 -19.38 -45.07
C GLU A 105 -3.13 -18.23 -44.06
N LEU A 106 -2.42 -18.38 -42.94
CA LEU A 106 -2.35 -17.39 -41.87
C LEU A 106 -1.10 -16.54 -42.03
N VAL A 107 -1.30 -15.23 -42.20
CA VAL A 107 -0.23 -14.23 -42.25
C VAL A 107 -0.35 -13.36 -41.02
N TYR A 108 0.76 -13.16 -40.31
CA TYR A 108 0.80 -12.25 -39.17
C TYR A 108 1.30 -10.90 -39.63
N LEU A 109 0.56 -9.85 -39.27
CA LEU A 109 0.89 -8.48 -39.64
C LEU A 109 1.14 -7.64 -38.39
N ASP A 110 2.19 -6.83 -38.42
CA ASP A 110 2.39 -5.78 -37.43
C ASP A 110 1.47 -4.57 -37.72
N ALA A 111 1.44 -3.59 -36.81
CA ALA A 111 0.52 -2.46 -36.93
C ALA A 111 0.78 -1.57 -38.16
N ARG A 112 2.01 -1.54 -38.67
CA ARG A 112 2.40 -0.72 -39.83
C ARG A 112 2.06 -1.43 -41.13
N GLU A 113 2.33 -2.73 -41.16
CA GLU A 113 1.97 -3.59 -42.29
C GLU A 113 0.44 -3.65 -42.47
N GLU A 114 -0.32 -3.67 -41.37
CA GLU A 114 -1.79 -3.66 -41.42
C GLU A 114 -2.37 -2.40 -42.13
N ASP A 115 -1.72 -1.24 -42.02
CA ASP A 115 -2.20 0.02 -42.60
C ASP A 115 -2.12 0.08 -44.14
N GLU A 116 -1.49 -0.92 -44.78
CA GLU A 116 -1.41 -1.03 -46.24
C GLU A 116 -2.60 -1.78 -46.86
N PHE A 117 -3.37 -2.52 -46.06
CA PHE A 117 -4.34 -3.49 -46.55
C PHE A 117 -5.78 -3.22 -46.11
N TYR A 118 -6.75 -3.68 -46.91
CA TYR A 118 -8.16 -3.68 -46.54
C TYR A 118 -8.49 -4.99 -45.81
N ILE A 119 -8.89 -4.89 -44.54
CA ILE A 119 -9.16 -6.07 -43.69
C ILE A 119 -10.63 -6.15 -43.32
N ALA A 120 -11.29 -7.25 -43.69
CA ALA A 120 -12.69 -7.51 -43.33
C ALA A 120 -12.83 -8.33 -42.03
N GLY A 121 -14.01 -8.21 -41.39
CA GLY A 121 -14.36 -9.00 -40.21
C GLY A 121 -14.56 -10.48 -40.52
N ALA A 122 -14.37 -11.33 -39.52
CA ALA A 122 -14.52 -12.78 -39.64
C ALA A 122 -15.96 -13.22 -39.98
N ASP A 123 -16.94 -12.37 -39.70
CA ASP A 123 -18.37 -12.53 -39.97
C ASP A 123 -18.76 -12.25 -41.43
N SER A 124 -17.83 -11.74 -42.25
CA SER A 124 -18.10 -11.35 -43.65
C SER A 124 -18.10 -12.53 -44.64
N ILE A 125 -17.73 -13.72 -44.19
CA ILE A 125 -17.56 -14.92 -45.02
C ILE A 125 -18.36 -16.13 -44.49
N ASP A 126 -18.67 -17.06 -45.39
CA ASP A 126 -19.20 -18.38 -45.05
C ASP A 126 -18.10 -19.33 -44.53
N LYS A 127 -18.50 -20.57 -44.18
CA LYS A 127 -17.56 -21.60 -43.67
C LYS A 127 -16.57 -22.05 -44.74
N GLU A 128 -16.97 -21.96 -46.00
CA GLU A 128 -16.20 -22.34 -47.18
C GLU A 128 -15.20 -21.24 -47.59
N GLY A 129 -15.29 -20.04 -47.01
CA GLY A 129 -14.41 -18.89 -47.21
C GLY A 129 -14.87 -17.90 -48.27
N SER A 130 -16.11 -18.00 -48.76
CA SER A 130 -16.71 -17.10 -49.75
C SER A 130 -17.42 -15.92 -49.07
N PHE A 131 -17.40 -14.74 -49.68
CA PHE A 131 -18.07 -13.56 -49.12
C PHE A 131 -19.60 -13.67 -49.21
N LEU A 132 -20.28 -13.30 -48.12
CA LEU A 132 -21.75 -13.30 -48.04
C LEU A 132 -22.40 -12.16 -48.85
N SER A 133 -21.65 -11.09 -49.09
CA SER A 133 -22.10 -9.88 -49.78
C SER A 133 -21.05 -9.40 -50.78
N SER A 134 -21.51 -8.74 -51.85
CA SER A 134 -20.63 -8.10 -52.84
C SER A 134 -19.95 -6.84 -52.30
N GLN A 135 -20.59 -6.15 -51.36
CA GLN A 135 -20.03 -5.02 -50.60
C GLN A 135 -19.77 -5.48 -49.16
N VAL A 136 -18.53 -5.31 -48.71
CA VAL A 136 -18.04 -5.81 -47.43
C VAL A 136 -17.54 -4.64 -46.60
N ILE A 137 -17.83 -4.65 -45.30
CA ILE A 137 -17.30 -3.68 -44.35
C ILE A 137 -15.87 -4.08 -44.02
N ALA A 138 -14.93 -3.16 -44.23
CA ALA A 138 -13.52 -3.36 -44.01
C ALA A 138 -12.92 -2.23 -43.18
N ARG A 139 -11.84 -2.53 -42.49
CA ARG A 139 -10.99 -1.56 -41.80
C ARG A 139 -9.84 -1.18 -42.72
N TYR A 140 -9.58 0.11 -42.84
CA TYR A 140 -8.42 0.65 -43.57
C TYR A 140 -7.91 1.90 -42.86
N ARG A 141 -6.67 1.86 -42.34
CA ARG A 141 -6.02 2.98 -41.62
C ARG A 141 -6.87 3.60 -40.50
N GLY A 142 -7.57 2.76 -39.74
CA GLY A 142 -8.45 3.18 -38.66
C GLY A 142 -9.87 3.58 -39.08
N GLU A 143 -10.15 3.74 -40.39
CA GLU A 143 -11.49 4.02 -40.89
C GLU A 143 -12.28 2.74 -41.18
N ILE A 144 -13.60 2.80 -40.96
CA ILE A 144 -14.54 1.73 -41.32
C ILE A 144 -15.16 2.10 -42.67
N VAL A 145 -14.81 1.35 -43.72
CA VAL A 145 -15.21 1.63 -45.10
C VAL A 145 -16.01 0.46 -45.68
N SER A 146 -16.93 0.75 -46.60
CA SER A 146 -17.60 -0.29 -47.39
C SER A 146 -16.93 -0.38 -48.75
N VAL A 147 -16.40 -1.55 -49.10
CA VAL A 147 -15.67 -1.78 -50.34
C VAL A 147 -16.12 -3.08 -51.02
N PRO A 148 -15.93 -3.21 -52.35
CA PRO A 148 -16.21 -4.46 -53.04
C PRO A 148 -15.37 -5.62 -52.49
N SER A 149 -15.95 -6.81 -52.40
CA SER A 149 -15.27 -8.02 -51.88
C SER A 149 -13.94 -8.34 -52.58
N LYS A 150 -13.79 -7.95 -53.84
CA LYS A 150 -12.54 -8.09 -54.62
C LYS A 150 -11.38 -7.22 -54.12
N ARG A 151 -11.66 -6.16 -53.36
CA ARG A 151 -10.67 -5.23 -52.81
C ARG A 151 -10.18 -5.66 -51.42
N ILE A 152 -10.77 -6.70 -50.84
CA ILE A 152 -10.37 -7.20 -49.52
C ILE A 152 -9.10 -8.05 -49.69
N ASP A 153 -8.06 -7.69 -48.94
CA ASP A 153 -6.77 -8.39 -48.96
C ASP A 153 -6.70 -9.47 -47.88
N TYR A 154 -7.26 -9.17 -46.71
CA TYR A 154 -7.19 -10.03 -45.52
C TYR A 154 -8.52 -10.06 -44.76
N ILE A 155 -8.71 -11.13 -43.98
CA ILE A 155 -9.87 -11.32 -43.10
C ILE A 155 -9.41 -11.74 -41.70
N ASP A 156 -10.12 -11.29 -40.67
CA ASP A 156 -9.91 -11.73 -39.29
C ASP A 156 -10.00 -13.26 -39.15
N VAL A 157 -9.19 -13.84 -38.26
CA VAL A 157 -9.20 -15.29 -38.01
C VAL A 157 -10.42 -15.70 -37.17
N SER A 158 -10.81 -14.83 -36.23
CA SER A 158 -11.92 -15.07 -35.31
C SER A 158 -12.54 -13.75 -34.87
N PRO A 159 -13.85 -13.69 -34.62
CA PRO A 159 -14.49 -12.52 -33.99
C PRO A 159 -13.91 -12.17 -32.61
N GLN A 160 -13.32 -13.14 -31.91
CA GLN A 160 -12.70 -12.95 -30.60
C GLN A 160 -11.27 -12.39 -30.67
N GLN A 161 -10.74 -12.16 -31.87
CA GLN A 161 -9.34 -11.83 -32.09
C GLN A 161 -8.89 -10.58 -31.31
N MET A 162 -9.75 -9.58 -31.18
CA MET A 162 -9.47 -8.34 -30.44
C MET A 162 -9.55 -8.47 -28.91
N LEU A 163 -10.09 -9.57 -28.38
CA LEU A 163 -10.34 -9.72 -26.94
C LEU A 163 -9.15 -10.35 -26.22
N SER A 164 -9.00 -10.04 -24.93
CA SER A 164 -8.15 -10.79 -24.03
C SER A 164 -8.80 -12.11 -23.63
N VAL A 165 -8.00 -13.01 -23.06
CA VAL A 165 -8.44 -14.32 -22.56
C VAL A 165 -9.53 -14.23 -21.50
N SER A 166 -9.51 -13.21 -20.63
CA SER A 166 -10.54 -13.03 -19.59
C SER A 166 -11.84 -12.48 -20.17
N THR A 167 -11.74 -11.60 -21.17
CA THR A 167 -12.90 -10.97 -21.81
C THR A 167 -13.62 -11.95 -22.72
N SER A 168 -12.91 -12.87 -23.39
CA SER A 168 -13.49 -13.92 -24.21
C SER A 168 -14.23 -15.01 -23.41
N LEU A 169 -14.15 -15.01 -22.07
CA LEU A 169 -14.91 -15.90 -21.18
C LEU A 169 -16.30 -15.36 -20.80
N ILE A 170 -16.66 -14.16 -21.26
CA ILE A 170 -17.97 -13.55 -21.04
C ILE A 170 -18.90 -13.95 -22.19
N PRO A 171 -19.94 -14.77 -21.97
CA PRO A 171 -20.93 -15.06 -23.01
C PRO A 171 -21.76 -13.81 -23.29
N PHE A 172 -22.35 -13.71 -24.49
CA PHE A 172 -23.16 -12.54 -24.89
C PHE A 172 -22.45 -11.21 -24.65
N LEU A 173 -21.12 -11.16 -24.83
CA LEU A 173 -20.31 -9.98 -24.61
C LEU A 173 -20.83 -8.78 -25.40
N GLU A 174 -21.27 -9.04 -26.64
CA GLU A 174 -21.82 -8.06 -27.57
C GLU A 174 -23.11 -7.38 -27.09
N ASN A 175 -23.74 -7.89 -26.02
CA ASN A 175 -24.94 -7.32 -25.39
C ASN A 175 -24.63 -6.61 -24.07
N ASN A 176 -23.35 -6.31 -23.80
CA ASN A 176 -22.92 -5.56 -22.62
C ASN A 176 -22.22 -4.27 -23.03
N ASP A 177 -22.49 -3.20 -22.29
CA ASP A 177 -21.67 -1.98 -22.33
C ASP A 177 -20.20 -2.30 -22.00
N ALA A 178 -19.28 -1.61 -22.67
CA ALA A 178 -17.83 -1.83 -22.55
C ALA A 178 -17.33 -1.68 -21.10
N ASN A 179 -17.88 -0.73 -20.33
CA ASN A 179 -17.48 -0.55 -18.93
C ASN A 179 -17.89 -1.75 -18.06
N ARG A 180 -19.04 -2.38 -18.36
CA ARG A 180 -19.49 -3.58 -17.65
C ARG A 180 -18.72 -4.81 -18.05
N ALA A 181 -18.36 -4.92 -19.32
CA ALA A 181 -17.44 -5.96 -19.79
C ALA A 181 -16.08 -5.84 -19.10
N LEU A 182 -15.52 -4.63 -18.99
CA LEU A 182 -14.27 -4.35 -18.28
C LEU A 182 -14.35 -4.82 -16.82
N MET A 183 -15.41 -4.44 -16.11
CA MET A 183 -15.65 -4.90 -14.74
C MET A 183 -15.77 -6.42 -14.66
N GLY A 184 -16.50 -7.05 -15.60
CA GLY A 184 -16.68 -8.50 -15.71
C GLY A 184 -15.33 -9.23 -15.85
N SER A 185 -14.50 -8.82 -16.81
CA SER A 185 -13.16 -9.35 -17.04
C SER A 185 -12.29 -9.21 -15.79
N ASN A 186 -12.32 -8.04 -15.14
CA ASN A 186 -11.54 -7.77 -13.94
C ASN A 186 -11.98 -8.61 -12.73
N MET A 187 -13.28 -8.78 -12.52
CA MET A 187 -13.82 -9.50 -11.36
C MET A 187 -13.70 -11.01 -11.48
N GLN A 188 -13.71 -11.58 -12.70
CA GLN A 188 -13.41 -13.01 -12.91
C GLN A 188 -12.03 -13.40 -12.32
N ARG A 189 -11.02 -12.50 -12.41
CA ARG A 189 -9.69 -12.72 -11.81
C ARG A 189 -9.70 -12.71 -10.28
N GLN A 190 -10.71 -12.09 -9.67
CA GLN A 190 -10.86 -11.99 -8.22
C GLN A 190 -11.70 -13.13 -7.62
N ALA A 191 -12.26 -14.01 -8.47
CA ALA A 191 -13.07 -15.14 -8.03
C ALA A 191 -12.24 -16.14 -7.22
N VAL A 192 -12.71 -16.49 -6.03
CA VAL A 192 -12.02 -17.43 -5.14
C VAL A 192 -12.36 -18.86 -5.55
N PRO A 193 -11.38 -19.76 -5.64
CA PRO A 193 -11.64 -21.18 -5.87
C PRO A 193 -12.54 -21.76 -4.78
N LEU A 194 -13.68 -22.29 -5.21
CA LEU A 194 -14.66 -22.94 -4.34
C LEU A 194 -14.21 -24.35 -3.97
N GLU A 195 -14.72 -24.87 -2.86
CA GLU A 195 -14.49 -26.26 -2.45
C GLU A 195 -15.07 -27.24 -3.47
N ASN A 196 -16.24 -26.91 -4.03
CA ASN A 196 -16.95 -27.71 -5.03
C ASN A 196 -17.29 -26.82 -6.24
N PRO A 197 -16.35 -26.56 -7.16
CA PRO A 197 -16.62 -25.76 -8.36
C PRO A 197 -17.52 -26.53 -9.34
N GLU A 198 -18.25 -25.79 -10.17
CA GLU A 198 -19.14 -26.35 -11.20
C GLU A 198 -18.88 -25.68 -12.55
N GLN A 199 -18.96 -26.45 -13.63
CA GLN A 199 -18.85 -25.91 -14.97
C GLN A 199 -20.00 -24.93 -15.25
N PRO A 200 -19.75 -23.79 -15.90
CA PRO A 200 -20.82 -22.92 -16.36
C PRO A 200 -21.75 -23.68 -17.30
N PHE A 201 -23.07 -23.51 -17.17
CA PHE A 201 -24.02 -24.05 -18.15
C PHE A 201 -23.91 -23.35 -19.51
N VAL A 202 -23.64 -22.05 -19.49
CA VAL A 202 -23.34 -21.25 -20.69
C VAL A 202 -21.83 -21.00 -20.74
N GLN A 203 -21.15 -21.62 -21.69
CA GLN A 203 -19.69 -21.57 -21.87
C GLN A 203 -19.35 -20.74 -23.10
N THR A 204 -18.11 -20.27 -23.24
CA THR A 204 -17.65 -19.62 -24.49
C THR A 204 -16.77 -20.53 -25.34
N GLY A 205 -16.35 -21.68 -24.80
CA GLY A 205 -15.41 -22.62 -25.41
C GLY A 205 -13.96 -22.35 -25.02
N MET A 206 -13.69 -21.21 -24.37
CA MET A 206 -12.35 -20.81 -23.96
C MET A 206 -11.92 -21.44 -22.63
N GLU A 207 -12.87 -21.95 -21.84
CA GLU A 207 -12.65 -22.51 -20.50
C GLU A 207 -11.65 -23.66 -20.47
N GLY A 208 -11.73 -24.56 -21.46
CA GLY A 208 -10.84 -25.72 -21.56
C GLY A 208 -9.41 -25.34 -21.93
N LYS A 209 -9.26 -24.33 -22.80
CA LYS A 209 -7.97 -23.83 -23.23
C LYS A 209 -7.27 -23.04 -22.11
N VAL A 210 -8.02 -22.25 -21.32
CA VAL A 210 -7.47 -21.59 -20.11
C VAL A 210 -7.03 -22.63 -19.07
N ALA A 211 -7.83 -23.66 -18.81
CA ALA A 211 -7.47 -24.74 -17.91
C ALA A 211 -6.17 -25.45 -18.35
N ALA A 212 -6.04 -25.72 -19.65
CA ALA A 212 -4.85 -26.36 -20.23
C ALA A 212 -3.59 -25.48 -20.13
N ASP A 213 -3.69 -24.21 -20.50
CA ASP A 213 -2.53 -23.31 -20.62
C ASP A 213 -2.10 -22.71 -19.27
N SER A 214 -3.00 -22.66 -18.28
CA SER A 214 -2.66 -22.19 -16.92
C SER A 214 -1.66 -23.10 -16.19
N GLY A 215 -1.59 -24.38 -16.56
CA GLY A 215 -0.78 -25.40 -15.86
C GLY A 215 -1.33 -25.80 -14.48
N SER A 216 -2.53 -25.33 -14.11
CA SER A 216 -3.16 -25.68 -12.83
C SER A 216 -3.74 -27.09 -12.80
N ALA A 217 -4.24 -27.58 -13.93
CA ALA A 217 -4.67 -28.96 -14.13
C ALA A 217 -3.54 -29.80 -14.74
N ILE A 218 -3.54 -31.12 -14.47
CA ILE A 218 -2.51 -32.03 -14.97
C ILE A 218 -3.01 -32.71 -16.24
N ARG A 219 -2.17 -32.66 -17.28
CA ARG A 219 -2.40 -33.30 -18.56
C ARG A 219 -1.39 -34.42 -18.82
N VAL A 220 -1.83 -35.43 -19.54
CA VAL A 220 -1.03 -36.61 -19.88
C VAL A 220 -0.01 -36.27 -20.96
N LYS A 221 1.26 -36.65 -20.74
CA LYS A 221 2.34 -36.42 -21.71
C LYS A 221 2.37 -37.44 -22.85
N ARG A 222 2.02 -38.70 -22.55
CA ARG A 222 2.05 -39.83 -23.49
C ARG A 222 0.84 -40.73 -23.29
N GLU A 223 0.30 -41.25 -24.38
CA GLU A 223 -0.81 -42.19 -24.33
C GLU A 223 -0.47 -43.42 -23.48
N GLY A 224 -1.46 -43.94 -22.76
CA GLY A 224 -1.27 -45.08 -21.88
C GLY A 224 -2.53 -45.50 -21.14
N ARG A 225 -2.36 -46.47 -20.24
CA ARG A 225 -3.43 -46.96 -19.37
C ARG A 225 -3.14 -46.57 -17.93
N VAL A 226 -4.15 -46.03 -17.24
CA VAL A 226 -4.06 -45.67 -15.83
C VAL A 226 -3.97 -46.95 -14.99
N ILE A 227 -2.87 -47.13 -14.25
CA ILE A 227 -2.65 -48.32 -13.43
C ILE A 227 -2.96 -48.10 -11.95
N LEU A 228 -2.82 -46.87 -11.47
CA LEU A 228 -3.06 -46.50 -10.08
C LEU A 228 -3.52 -45.05 -9.99
N VAL A 229 -4.58 -44.81 -9.24
CA VAL A 229 -5.10 -43.50 -8.90
C VAL A 229 -5.19 -43.40 -7.39
N ASP A 230 -4.55 -42.38 -6.83
CA ASP A 230 -4.61 -42.01 -5.43
C ASP A 230 -4.80 -40.48 -5.34
N ALA A 231 -5.28 -39.98 -4.20
CA ALA A 231 -5.43 -38.57 -3.94
C ALA A 231 -4.10 -37.78 -4.03
N ASN A 232 -2.95 -38.46 -3.92
CA ASN A 232 -1.62 -37.84 -3.97
C ASN A 232 -0.86 -38.09 -5.27
N GLN A 233 -1.21 -39.12 -6.04
CA GLN A 233 -0.47 -39.50 -7.24
C GLN A 233 -1.33 -40.28 -8.24
N ILE A 234 -0.99 -40.15 -9.52
CA ILE A 234 -1.55 -40.94 -10.61
C ILE A 234 -0.38 -41.63 -11.33
N ARG A 235 -0.52 -42.91 -11.65
CA ARG A 235 0.47 -43.67 -12.44
C ARG A 235 -0.15 -44.17 -13.73
N ILE A 236 0.54 -43.95 -14.84
CA ILE A 236 0.10 -44.33 -16.18
C ILE A 236 1.16 -45.24 -16.81
N LYS A 237 0.76 -46.44 -17.23
CA LYS A 237 1.61 -47.36 -17.99
C LYS A 237 1.51 -47.00 -19.47
N THR A 238 2.60 -46.47 -20.01
CA THR A 238 2.77 -46.21 -21.44
C THR A 238 3.40 -47.43 -22.11
N LYS A 239 3.56 -47.40 -23.44
CA LYS A 239 4.22 -48.47 -24.19
C LYS A 239 5.68 -48.70 -23.76
N SER A 240 6.38 -47.66 -23.29
CA SER A 240 7.82 -47.71 -22.98
C SER A 240 8.15 -47.65 -21.48
N SER A 241 7.33 -46.99 -20.66
CA SER A 241 7.59 -46.86 -19.22
C SER A 241 6.33 -46.55 -18.41
N THR A 242 6.44 -46.62 -17.08
CA THR A 242 5.39 -46.13 -16.17
C THR A 242 5.70 -44.70 -15.75
N GLU A 243 4.82 -43.76 -16.12
CA GLU A 243 4.93 -42.36 -15.73
C GLU A 243 4.16 -42.09 -14.43
N LYS A 244 4.81 -41.36 -13.51
CA LYS A 244 4.23 -40.97 -12.21
C LYS A 244 3.96 -39.47 -12.16
N TYR A 245 2.72 -39.11 -11.86
CA TYR A 245 2.24 -37.74 -11.71
C TYR A 245 1.93 -37.49 -10.24
N LYS A 246 2.60 -36.53 -9.59
CA LYS A 246 2.35 -36.16 -8.19
C LYS A 246 1.36 -34.99 -8.14
N LEU A 247 0.32 -35.12 -7.31
CA LEU A 247 -0.71 -34.10 -7.15
C LEU A 247 -0.33 -33.12 -6.04
N SER A 248 -0.60 -31.84 -6.25
CA SER A 248 -0.46 -30.79 -5.23
C SER A 248 -1.70 -30.78 -4.33
N LYS A 249 -1.52 -30.93 -3.01
CA LYS A 249 -2.62 -30.99 -2.03
C LYS A 249 -2.51 -29.84 -1.03
N PHE A 250 -3.62 -29.12 -0.85
CA PHE A 250 -3.79 -28.04 0.13
C PHE A 250 -2.58 -27.09 0.23
N LYS A 251 -2.08 -26.64 -0.93
CA LYS A 251 -0.96 -25.69 -1.00
C LYS A 251 -1.49 -24.27 -0.92
N ARG A 252 -0.84 -23.42 -0.12
CA ARG A 252 -1.15 -21.99 -0.02
C ARG A 252 -0.75 -21.26 -1.31
N SER A 253 -1.65 -20.42 -1.83
CA SER A 253 -1.35 -19.44 -2.90
C SER A 253 -0.83 -18.11 -2.34
N ASN A 254 -0.34 -17.23 -3.21
CA ASN A 254 0.09 -15.87 -2.81
C ASN A 254 -1.04 -15.07 -2.14
N GLN A 255 -2.27 -15.17 -2.66
CA GLN A 255 -3.48 -14.52 -2.13
C GLN A 255 -4.18 -15.35 -1.06
N LYS A 256 -3.48 -16.33 -0.44
CA LYS A 256 -3.96 -17.15 0.68
C LYS A 256 -5.15 -18.06 0.34
N THR A 257 -5.44 -18.27 -0.95
CA THR A 257 -6.40 -19.27 -1.42
C THR A 257 -5.77 -20.67 -1.40
N CYS A 258 -6.59 -21.70 -1.58
CA CYS A 258 -6.16 -23.10 -1.55
C CYS A 258 -5.94 -23.66 -2.97
N LEU A 259 -4.70 -24.03 -3.29
CA LEU A 259 -4.35 -24.78 -4.48
C LEU A 259 -4.41 -26.29 -4.17
N ASN A 260 -5.41 -26.97 -4.72
CA ASN A 260 -5.64 -28.39 -4.50
C ASN A 260 -5.98 -29.09 -5.82
N GLN A 261 -5.27 -30.17 -6.13
CA GLN A 261 -5.52 -30.99 -7.30
C GLN A 261 -6.29 -32.26 -6.95
N ARG A 262 -7.22 -32.65 -7.82
CA ARG A 262 -8.08 -33.83 -7.64
C ARG A 262 -8.00 -34.72 -8.89
N PRO A 263 -7.75 -36.03 -8.75
CA PRO A 263 -7.78 -36.93 -9.89
C PRO A 263 -9.19 -36.97 -10.50
N ILE A 264 -9.29 -37.04 -11.82
CA ILE A 264 -10.57 -37.20 -12.55
C ILE A 264 -10.70 -38.53 -13.28
N VAL A 265 -9.58 -39.22 -13.49
CA VAL A 265 -9.54 -40.55 -14.10
C VAL A 265 -9.66 -41.64 -13.04
N SER A 266 -10.17 -42.79 -13.46
CA SER A 266 -10.26 -44.02 -12.68
C SER A 266 -9.18 -45.02 -13.07
N GLN A 267 -8.94 -46.00 -12.21
CA GLN A 267 -8.01 -47.08 -12.51
C GLN A 267 -8.55 -47.90 -13.70
N GLY A 268 -7.70 -48.16 -14.69
CA GLY A 268 -8.05 -48.91 -15.89
C GLY A 268 -8.35 -48.06 -17.11
N ASP A 269 -8.61 -46.75 -16.93
CA ASP A 269 -8.92 -45.82 -18.02
C ASP A 269 -7.79 -45.74 -19.05
N ARG A 270 -8.17 -45.59 -20.32
CA ARG A 270 -7.24 -45.29 -21.42
C ARG A 270 -7.21 -43.79 -21.64
N VAL A 271 -6.02 -43.21 -21.61
CA VAL A 271 -5.81 -41.77 -21.76
C VAL A 271 -4.93 -41.49 -22.97
N LYS A 272 -5.29 -40.45 -23.72
CA LYS A 272 -4.53 -39.95 -24.87
C LYS A 272 -3.59 -38.83 -24.44
N LYS A 273 -2.60 -38.55 -25.29
CA LYS A 273 -1.70 -37.41 -25.10
C LYS A 273 -2.52 -36.11 -25.07
N GLY A 274 -2.38 -35.35 -23.99
CA GLY A 274 -3.05 -34.09 -23.81
C GLY A 274 -4.37 -34.14 -23.03
N ASP A 275 -4.88 -35.34 -22.70
CA ASP A 275 -6.07 -35.49 -21.87
C ASP A 275 -5.80 -35.01 -20.44
N PHE A 276 -6.83 -34.44 -19.79
CA PHE A 276 -6.77 -34.09 -18.38
C PHE A 276 -6.88 -35.35 -17.52
N ILE A 277 -6.04 -35.45 -16.49
CA ILE A 277 -6.06 -36.56 -15.52
C ILE A 277 -6.28 -36.09 -14.08
N ALA A 278 -6.02 -34.82 -13.80
CA ALA A 278 -6.36 -34.21 -12.53
C ALA A 278 -6.76 -32.75 -12.75
N ASP A 279 -7.86 -32.35 -12.12
CA ASP A 279 -8.28 -30.96 -12.05
C ASP A 279 -7.49 -30.20 -10.99
N GLY A 280 -7.30 -28.91 -11.22
CA GLY A 280 -6.74 -27.96 -10.26
C GLY A 280 -7.80 -27.19 -9.48
N ALA A 281 -7.36 -26.17 -8.74
CA ALA A 281 -8.27 -25.24 -8.10
C ALA A 281 -9.06 -24.45 -9.16
N ALA A 282 -10.38 -24.30 -8.97
CA ALA A 282 -11.29 -23.65 -9.92
C ALA A 282 -11.29 -24.26 -11.35
N ILE A 283 -11.10 -25.58 -11.44
CA ILE A 283 -11.25 -26.36 -12.67
C ILE A 283 -12.15 -27.56 -12.38
N CYS A 284 -13.07 -27.86 -13.29
CA CYS A 284 -13.94 -29.03 -13.22
C CYS A 284 -13.99 -29.71 -14.60
N GLN A 285 -13.62 -30.99 -14.62
CA GLN A 285 -13.46 -31.84 -15.81
C GLN A 285 -12.67 -31.15 -16.94
N GLY A 286 -11.52 -30.58 -16.59
CA GLY A 286 -10.65 -29.90 -17.56
C GLY A 286 -11.16 -28.55 -18.07
N LYS A 287 -12.22 -27.98 -17.49
CA LYS A 287 -12.73 -26.65 -17.84
C LYS A 287 -12.64 -25.68 -16.67
N LEU A 288 -12.25 -24.44 -16.95
CA LEU A 288 -12.25 -23.37 -15.95
C LEU A 288 -13.65 -23.20 -15.32
N SER A 289 -13.69 -23.23 -14.00
CA SER A 289 -14.92 -23.23 -13.20
C SER A 289 -14.73 -22.33 -11.98
N LEU A 290 -14.96 -21.03 -12.16
CA LEU A 290 -14.71 -19.98 -11.17
C LEU A 290 -15.83 -19.84 -10.11
N GLY A 291 -16.99 -20.47 -10.33
CA GLY A 291 -18.22 -20.23 -9.60
C GLY A 291 -19.19 -21.40 -9.66
N ARG A 292 -20.50 -21.10 -9.55
CA ARG A 292 -21.61 -22.05 -9.55
C ARG A 292 -22.78 -21.52 -10.38
N ASN A 293 -23.54 -22.42 -11.00
CA ASN A 293 -24.81 -22.06 -11.61
C ASN A 293 -25.87 -21.97 -10.50
N VAL A 294 -26.56 -20.84 -10.40
CA VAL A 294 -27.62 -20.63 -9.39
C VAL A 294 -28.91 -20.18 -10.05
N LEU A 295 -30.04 -20.62 -9.51
CA LEU A 295 -31.37 -20.21 -9.93
C LEU A 295 -31.64 -18.79 -9.42
N VAL A 296 -31.75 -17.84 -10.35
CA VAL A 296 -31.92 -16.41 -10.09
C VAL A 296 -33.32 -15.95 -10.47
N ALA A 297 -33.89 -15.06 -9.68
CA ALA A 297 -35.06 -14.26 -10.04
C ALA A 297 -34.75 -12.76 -10.05
N PHE A 298 -35.23 -12.05 -11.06
CA PHE A 298 -35.13 -10.58 -11.14
C PHE A 298 -36.41 -9.91 -10.65
N MET A 299 -36.47 -9.60 -9.36
CA MET A 299 -37.58 -8.88 -8.74
C MET A 299 -37.10 -8.11 -7.50
N PRO A 300 -37.70 -6.97 -7.14
CA PRO A 300 -37.47 -6.37 -5.84
C PRO A 300 -38.01 -7.29 -4.73
N TRP A 301 -37.35 -7.32 -3.58
CA TRP A 301 -37.77 -8.12 -2.42
C TRP A 301 -37.60 -7.34 -1.12
N GLU A 302 -38.66 -6.66 -0.67
CA GLU A 302 -38.72 -5.95 0.63
C GLU A 302 -37.51 -5.02 0.90
N GLY A 303 -36.91 -4.46 -0.15
CA GLY A 303 -35.69 -3.64 -0.04
C GLY A 303 -34.40 -4.39 0.30
N TYR A 304 -34.42 -5.71 0.50
CA TYR A 304 -33.21 -6.50 0.80
C TYR A 304 -32.24 -6.61 -0.37
N ASN A 305 -32.69 -6.28 -1.58
CA ASN A 305 -31.88 -6.13 -2.77
C ASN A 305 -31.87 -4.69 -3.29
N PHE A 306 -31.98 -3.70 -2.39
CA PHE A 306 -31.81 -2.29 -2.72
C PHE A 306 -30.41 -2.00 -3.30
N GLU A 307 -30.34 -1.11 -4.30
CA GLU A 307 -29.14 -0.89 -5.11
C GLU A 307 -28.55 -2.20 -5.67
N ASP A 308 -27.37 -2.58 -5.18
CA ASP A 308 -26.59 -3.76 -5.56
C ASP A 308 -26.56 -4.82 -4.45
N ALA A 309 -27.43 -4.70 -3.45
CA ALA A 309 -27.60 -5.74 -2.46
C ALA A 309 -28.15 -7.02 -3.12
N ILE A 310 -27.66 -8.16 -2.67
CA ILE A 310 -28.09 -9.47 -3.15
C ILE A 310 -28.70 -10.25 -1.99
N LEU A 311 -29.86 -10.82 -2.27
CA LEU A 311 -30.56 -11.74 -1.39
C LEU A 311 -30.20 -13.17 -1.80
N ILE A 312 -29.80 -14.00 -0.83
CA ILE A 312 -29.50 -15.41 -1.09
C ILE A 312 -30.33 -16.34 -0.20
N SER A 313 -30.61 -17.52 -0.71
CA SER A 313 -31.24 -18.60 0.05
C SER A 313 -30.25 -19.25 1.02
N GLU A 314 -30.72 -19.64 2.20
CA GLU A 314 -30.00 -20.43 3.19
C GLU A 314 -29.53 -21.77 2.61
N LYS A 315 -30.24 -22.31 1.62
CA LYS A 315 -29.84 -23.52 0.87
C LYS A 315 -28.39 -23.45 0.41
N LEU A 316 -27.97 -22.30 -0.13
CA LEU A 316 -26.62 -22.09 -0.64
C LEU A 316 -25.55 -22.16 0.47
N VAL A 317 -25.92 -21.85 1.72
CA VAL A 317 -25.06 -21.93 2.90
C VAL A 317 -25.01 -23.36 3.45
N LYS A 318 -26.16 -24.06 3.47
CA LYS A 318 -26.28 -25.46 3.91
C LYS A 318 -25.51 -26.40 2.99
N GLU A 319 -25.68 -26.26 1.68
CA GLU A 319 -25.04 -27.08 0.64
C GLU A 319 -23.58 -26.67 0.34
N ASP A 320 -23.03 -25.70 1.08
CA ASP A 320 -21.65 -25.23 0.92
C ASP A 320 -21.31 -24.78 -0.52
N VAL A 321 -22.30 -24.22 -1.24
CA VAL A 321 -22.22 -23.87 -2.67
C VAL A 321 -21.09 -22.88 -2.94
N PHE A 322 -21.00 -21.83 -2.14
CA PHE A 322 -19.97 -20.79 -2.25
C PHE A 322 -18.89 -20.90 -1.16
N THR A 323 -18.70 -22.07 -0.55
CA THR A 323 -17.69 -22.28 0.48
C THR A 323 -16.28 -22.38 -0.12
N SER A 324 -15.32 -21.67 0.47
CA SER A 324 -13.92 -21.63 0.03
C SER A 324 -12.96 -22.00 1.16
N ILE A 325 -11.79 -22.51 0.81
CA ILE A 325 -10.71 -22.83 1.76
C ILE A 325 -9.60 -21.80 1.60
N HIS A 326 -9.22 -21.16 2.71
CA HIS A 326 -8.12 -20.21 2.79
C HIS A 326 -7.02 -20.79 3.67
N ILE A 327 -5.76 -20.57 3.30
CA ILE A 327 -4.61 -21.06 4.05
C ILE A 327 -3.78 -19.87 4.48
N GLU A 328 -3.77 -19.61 5.79
CA GLU A 328 -2.97 -18.56 6.41
C GLU A 328 -1.64 -19.15 6.89
N GLU A 329 -0.56 -18.38 6.67
CA GLU A 329 0.78 -18.70 7.17
C GLU A 329 1.07 -17.81 8.37
N PHE A 330 1.30 -18.43 9.52
CA PHE A 330 1.78 -17.75 10.72
C PHE A 330 3.24 -18.15 10.94
N GLN A 331 4.08 -17.20 11.34
CA GLN A 331 5.48 -17.49 11.61
C GLN A 331 5.93 -16.79 12.89
N VAL A 332 6.81 -17.47 13.63
CA VAL A 332 7.49 -16.93 14.79
C VAL A 332 8.97 -17.29 14.74
N GLU A 333 9.80 -16.36 15.18
CA GLU A 333 11.26 -16.49 15.22
C GLU A 333 11.71 -16.37 16.67
N ALA A 334 12.62 -17.25 17.07
CA ALA A 334 13.33 -17.21 18.34
C ALA A 334 14.70 -16.57 18.11
N LYS A 335 14.89 -15.38 18.68
CA LYS A 335 16.06 -14.54 18.42
C LYS A 335 17.04 -14.52 19.59
N GLU A 336 18.29 -14.25 19.27
CA GLU A 336 19.32 -13.93 20.23
C GLU A 336 19.25 -12.42 20.56
N LEU A 337 18.80 -12.11 21.78
CA LEU A 337 18.68 -10.73 22.26
C LEU A 337 19.81 -10.43 23.25
N SER A 338 20.02 -9.14 23.53
CA SER A 338 20.95 -8.71 24.59
C SER A 338 20.56 -9.19 25.99
N SER A 339 19.28 -9.42 26.24
CA SER A 339 18.77 -9.98 27.51
C SER A 339 18.86 -11.51 27.59
N GLY A 340 19.28 -12.17 26.50
CA GLY A 340 19.38 -13.63 26.40
C GLY A 340 18.67 -14.18 25.16
N VAL A 341 18.75 -15.51 24.99
CA VAL A 341 18.16 -16.20 23.85
C VAL A 341 16.68 -16.47 24.12
N GLU A 342 15.81 -16.05 23.19
CA GLU A 342 14.39 -16.43 23.22
C GLU A 342 14.25 -17.95 23.00
N LYS A 343 13.37 -18.59 23.77
CA LYS A 343 13.15 -20.04 23.67
C LYS A 343 11.73 -20.34 23.22
N ILE A 344 11.59 -21.34 22.35
CA ILE A 344 10.30 -21.97 22.03
C ILE A 344 10.12 -23.11 23.03
N THR A 345 9.07 -23.05 23.83
CA THR A 345 8.81 -24.00 24.92
C THR A 345 7.33 -24.08 25.25
N ALA A 346 6.89 -25.25 25.73
CA ALA A 346 5.55 -25.45 26.26
C ALA A 346 5.35 -24.79 27.64
N GLN A 347 6.43 -24.49 28.37
CA GLN A 347 6.38 -23.83 29.67
C GLN A 347 6.26 -22.31 29.48
N VAL A 348 5.03 -21.85 29.28
CA VAL A 348 4.73 -20.42 29.09
C VAL A 348 4.27 -19.79 30.42
N PRO A 349 4.92 -18.69 30.86
CA PRO A 349 4.52 -17.94 32.06
C PRO A 349 3.13 -17.33 31.91
N ASP A 350 2.41 -17.13 33.04
CA ASP A 350 1.10 -16.46 33.11
C ASP A 350 -0.01 -17.07 32.22
N VAL A 351 0.05 -18.36 31.91
CA VAL A 351 -0.95 -19.04 31.06
C VAL A 351 -1.57 -20.23 31.79
N GLU A 352 -2.90 -20.33 31.74
CA GLU A 352 -3.62 -21.49 32.28
C GLU A 352 -3.24 -22.78 31.57
N LYS A 353 -3.15 -23.89 32.33
CA LYS A 353 -2.81 -25.21 31.79
C LYS A 353 -3.77 -25.69 30.69
N SER A 354 -5.02 -25.26 30.72
CA SER A 354 -6.06 -25.52 29.69
C SER A 354 -5.62 -25.04 28.30
N SER A 355 -5.04 -23.85 28.22
CA SER A 355 -4.59 -23.21 26.98
C SER A 355 -3.35 -23.86 26.36
N LEU A 356 -2.61 -24.66 27.14
CA LEU A 356 -1.38 -25.33 26.73
C LEU A 356 -1.61 -26.77 26.24
N GLN A 357 -2.80 -27.34 26.40
CA GLN A 357 -3.10 -28.74 26.07
C GLN A 357 -2.88 -29.09 24.58
N ASN A 358 -3.06 -28.10 23.72
CA ASN A 358 -2.92 -28.22 22.27
C ASN A 358 -1.46 -28.22 21.78
N LEU A 359 -0.52 -27.85 22.65
CA LEU A 359 0.91 -27.82 22.34
C LEU A 359 1.53 -29.22 22.51
N ASP A 360 2.58 -29.48 21.74
CA ASP A 360 3.49 -30.59 21.95
C ASP A 360 4.55 -30.26 23.02
N ASN A 361 5.46 -31.20 23.29
CA ASN A 361 6.50 -31.03 24.30
C ASN A 361 7.50 -29.91 23.96
N GLU A 362 7.62 -29.52 22.68
CA GLU A 362 8.44 -28.38 22.26
C GLU A 362 7.72 -27.03 22.41
N GLY A 363 6.42 -27.04 22.68
CA GLY A 363 5.59 -25.83 22.73
C GLY A 363 5.01 -25.41 21.39
N ILE A 364 4.88 -26.33 20.43
CA ILE A 364 4.30 -26.07 19.11
C ILE A 364 2.95 -26.79 18.99
N VAL A 365 1.96 -26.15 18.38
CA VAL A 365 0.65 -26.75 18.20
C VAL A 365 0.70 -28.01 17.32
N LYS A 366 0.00 -29.06 17.74
CA LYS A 366 -0.04 -30.35 17.03
C LYS A 366 -0.78 -30.22 15.69
N ILE A 367 -0.26 -30.88 14.64
CA ILE A 367 -0.94 -30.96 13.34
C ILE A 367 -2.29 -31.65 13.51
N GLY A 368 -3.34 -31.11 12.91
CA GLY A 368 -4.69 -31.62 13.00
C GLY A 368 -5.55 -30.96 14.08
N THR A 369 -4.95 -30.18 14.97
CA THR A 369 -5.68 -29.44 16.02
C THR A 369 -6.58 -28.36 15.40
N ARG A 370 -7.81 -28.26 15.92
CA ARG A 370 -8.71 -27.13 15.62
C ARG A 370 -8.36 -26.00 16.57
N VAL A 371 -8.11 -24.83 16.02
CA VAL A 371 -7.68 -23.64 16.76
C VAL A 371 -8.67 -22.51 16.54
N GLU A 372 -8.94 -21.78 17.62
CA GLU A 372 -9.80 -20.61 17.65
C GLU A 372 -9.01 -19.36 18.06
N SER A 373 -9.68 -18.21 17.98
CA SER A 373 -9.07 -16.91 18.24
C SER A 373 -8.54 -16.83 19.67
N GLY A 374 -7.25 -16.51 19.83
CA GLY A 374 -6.59 -16.45 21.14
C GLY A 374 -5.79 -17.70 21.49
N ASP A 375 -6.00 -18.83 20.83
CA ASP A 375 -5.23 -20.06 21.08
C ASP A 375 -3.74 -19.84 20.80
N ILE A 376 -2.90 -20.41 21.66
CA ILE A 376 -1.45 -20.40 21.49
C ILE A 376 -1.07 -21.41 20.41
N LEU A 377 -0.45 -20.92 19.34
CA LEU A 377 0.07 -21.76 18.26
C LEU A 377 1.52 -22.17 18.51
N VAL A 378 2.33 -21.26 19.08
CA VAL A 378 3.71 -21.53 19.48
C VAL A 378 4.00 -20.80 20.78
N GLY A 379 4.34 -21.54 21.83
CA GLY A 379 4.84 -21.02 23.08
C GLY A 379 6.23 -20.40 22.87
N LYS A 380 6.35 -19.09 23.09
CA LYS A 380 7.63 -18.37 23.02
C LYS A 380 7.84 -17.55 24.28
N VAL A 381 9.00 -17.74 24.90
CA VAL A 381 9.41 -17.00 26.09
C VAL A 381 10.60 -16.10 25.77
N THR A 382 10.49 -14.84 26.14
CA THR A 382 11.56 -13.85 26.01
C THR A 382 12.17 -13.62 27.39
N PRO A 383 13.48 -13.84 27.58
CA PRO A 383 14.13 -13.52 28.86
C PRO A 383 14.05 -12.02 29.12
N GLN A 384 13.51 -11.64 30.28
CA GLN A 384 13.49 -10.24 30.70
C GLN A 384 14.78 -9.93 31.46
N ALA A 385 15.37 -8.77 31.17
CA ALA A 385 16.32 -8.18 32.11
C ALA A 385 15.54 -7.84 33.40
N GLU A 386 16.17 -7.96 34.57
CA GLU A 386 15.55 -7.56 35.84
C GLU A 386 15.12 -6.08 35.76
N ILE A 387 13.82 -5.85 35.64
CA ILE A 387 13.21 -4.52 35.77
C ILE A 387 12.74 -4.44 37.22
N GLU A 388 13.18 -3.41 37.95
CA GLU A 388 12.67 -3.18 39.30
C GLU A 388 11.14 -2.98 39.23
N PRO A 389 10.34 -3.80 39.94
CA PRO A 389 8.89 -3.64 39.95
C PRO A 389 8.53 -2.28 40.55
N THR A 390 7.46 -1.67 40.06
CA THR A 390 6.93 -0.44 40.66
C THR A 390 6.51 -0.71 42.11
N ALA A 391 6.46 0.33 42.96
CA ALA A 391 6.06 0.16 44.37
C ALA A 391 4.71 -0.57 44.55
N LYS A 392 3.79 -0.42 43.59
CA LYS A 392 2.51 -1.14 43.57
C LYS A 392 2.67 -2.62 43.21
N GLU A 393 3.46 -2.94 42.18
CA GLU A 393 3.74 -4.31 41.78
C GLU A 393 4.53 -5.05 42.86
N ARG A 394 5.45 -4.36 43.53
CA ARG A 394 6.19 -4.89 44.68
C ARG A 394 5.25 -5.21 45.85
N LEU A 395 4.37 -4.28 46.21
CA LEU A 395 3.35 -4.52 47.24
C LEU A 395 2.45 -5.71 46.88
N LEU A 396 2.02 -5.83 45.62
CA LEU A 396 1.22 -6.97 45.15
C LEU A 396 2.02 -8.28 45.26
N ALA A 397 3.27 -8.30 44.82
CA ALA A 397 4.14 -9.47 44.94
C ALA A 397 4.36 -9.88 46.40
N ASP A 398 4.53 -8.91 47.31
CA ASP A 398 4.68 -9.15 48.75
C ASP A 398 3.37 -9.69 49.38
N ILE A 399 2.21 -9.22 48.92
CA ILE A 399 0.89 -9.70 49.39
C ILE A 399 0.59 -11.13 48.91
N PHE A 400 0.85 -11.42 47.63
CA PHE A 400 0.50 -12.70 47.00
C PHE A 400 1.63 -13.74 47.05
N GLY A 401 2.83 -13.38 47.52
CA GLY A 401 4.00 -14.26 47.57
C GLY A 401 4.51 -14.69 46.18
N GLU A 402 4.07 -14.00 45.12
CA GLU A 402 4.42 -14.30 43.74
C GLU A 402 5.81 -13.72 43.43
N LYS A 403 6.78 -14.59 43.13
CA LYS A 403 8.10 -14.13 42.65
C LYS A 403 7.93 -13.56 41.24
N ALA A 404 8.50 -12.38 40.99
CA ALA A 404 8.54 -11.81 39.65
C ALA A 404 9.16 -12.81 38.66
N GLU A 405 8.38 -13.21 37.65
CA GLU A 405 8.82 -14.19 36.67
C GLU A 405 9.94 -13.60 35.77
N LYS A 406 11.02 -14.37 35.59
CA LYS A 406 12.21 -13.94 34.84
C LYS A 406 12.01 -13.92 33.31
N ALA A 407 10.86 -14.37 32.82
CA ALA A 407 10.59 -14.52 31.41
C ALA A 407 9.21 -13.95 31.05
N LYS A 408 9.12 -13.28 29.90
CA LYS A 408 7.87 -12.76 29.35
C LYS A 408 7.25 -13.76 28.38
N ASN A 409 5.94 -13.95 28.46
CA ASN A 409 5.20 -14.58 27.38
C ASN A 409 5.19 -13.67 26.14
N ASN A 410 5.76 -14.16 25.04
CA ASN A 410 5.74 -13.52 23.73
C ASN A 410 5.33 -14.53 22.65
N SER A 411 4.43 -15.43 23.04
CA SER A 411 3.94 -16.55 22.24
C SER A 411 3.17 -16.09 21.00
N LEU A 412 3.20 -16.91 19.97
CA LEU A 412 2.38 -16.70 18.78
C LEU A 412 0.97 -17.20 19.05
N THR A 413 0.00 -16.31 19.10
CA THR A 413 -1.43 -16.63 19.23
C THR A 413 -2.17 -16.47 17.90
N LEU A 414 -3.27 -17.20 17.74
CA LEU A 414 -4.13 -17.05 16.57
C LEU A 414 -4.86 -15.69 16.63
N PRO A 415 -4.79 -14.85 15.58
CA PRO A 415 -5.46 -13.55 15.58
C PRO A 415 -6.97 -13.65 15.74
N HIS A 416 -7.57 -12.60 16.30
CA HIS A 416 -9.02 -12.51 16.49
C HIS A 416 -9.80 -12.63 15.16
N GLY A 417 -10.93 -13.33 15.22
CA GLY A 417 -11.84 -13.55 14.10
C GLY A 417 -11.44 -14.72 13.18
N ILE A 418 -10.35 -15.42 13.48
CA ILE A 418 -9.90 -16.59 12.73
C ILE A 418 -10.22 -17.85 13.54
N LYS A 419 -10.71 -18.86 12.83
CA LYS A 419 -10.86 -20.24 13.32
C LYS A 419 -10.51 -21.20 12.19
N GLY A 420 -9.79 -22.28 12.51
CA GLY A 420 -9.33 -23.19 11.48
C GLY A 420 -8.66 -24.44 12.03
N LYS A 421 -8.08 -25.23 11.12
CA LYS A 421 -7.36 -26.45 11.44
C LYS A 421 -5.89 -26.30 11.06
N VAL A 422 -4.99 -26.66 11.96
CA VAL A 422 -3.54 -26.69 11.66
C VAL A 422 -3.28 -27.84 10.68
N ILE A 423 -2.79 -27.53 9.49
CA ILE A 423 -2.55 -28.53 8.43
C ILE A 423 -1.09 -28.88 8.24
N MET A 424 -0.17 -27.96 8.57
CA MET A 424 1.26 -28.16 8.38
C MET A 424 2.05 -27.29 9.35
N VAL A 425 3.11 -27.85 9.91
CA VAL A 425 4.12 -27.14 10.69
C VAL A 425 5.46 -27.37 10.01
N ARG A 426 6.27 -26.31 9.88
CA ARG A 426 7.66 -26.39 9.41
C ARG A 426 8.55 -25.70 10.42
N VAL A 427 9.56 -26.41 10.89
CA VAL A 427 10.54 -25.92 11.84
C VAL A 427 11.87 -25.81 11.10
N PHE A 428 12.50 -24.65 11.21
CA PHE A 428 13.83 -24.38 10.69
C PHE A 428 14.75 -24.06 11.87
N SER A 429 15.97 -24.58 11.87
CA SER A 429 16.95 -24.31 12.92
C SER A 429 18.36 -24.14 12.35
N GLN A 430 19.16 -23.31 13.01
CA GLN A 430 20.58 -23.18 12.67
C GLN A 430 21.33 -24.51 12.87
N GLU A 431 20.92 -25.32 13.86
CA GLU A 431 21.46 -26.65 14.11
C GLU A 431 21.29 -27.60 12.92
N ASN A 432 20.18 -27.48 12.19
CA ASN A 432 19.90 -28.28 10.99
C ASN A 432 20.57 -27.72 9.72
N LYS A 433 21.43 -26.69 9.84
CA LYS A 433 22.07 -25.97 8.73
C LYS A 433 21.06 -25.33 7.76
N ASP A 434 19.89 -24.93 8.26
CA ASP A 434 18.95 -24.13 7.48
C ASP A 434 19.48 -22.69 7.29
N ASP A 435 19.21 -22.10 6.12
CA ASP A 435 19.58 -20.71 5.82
C ASP A 435 18.69 -19.72 6.61
N LEU A 436 19.15 -19.39 7.81
CA LEU A 436 18.51 -18.44 8.72
C LEU A 436 19.41 -17.21 8.92
N PRO A 437 18.81 -16.02 9.16
CA PRO A 437 19.56 -14.87 9.64
C PRO A 437 20.41 -15.21 10.87
N ALA A 438 21.58 -14.58 11.01
CA ALA A 438 22.54 -14.89 12.08
C ALA A 438 21.93 -14.73 13.50
N ASP A 439 20.98 -13.82 13.68
CA ASP A 439 20.26 -13.55 14.94
C ASP A 439 19.16 -14.57 15.27
N VAL A 440 18.74 -15.39 14.31
CA VAL A 440 17.58 -16.29 14.45
C VAL A 440 18.05 -17.72 14.66
N LYS A 441 17.86 -18.26 15.86
CA LYS A 441 18.23 -19.66 16.19
C LYS A 441 17.24 -20.67 15.62
N LYS A 442 15.95 -20.40 15.81
CA LYS A 442 14.84 -21.28 15.41
C LYS A 442 13.71 -20.46 14.81
N LYS A 443 13.12 -20.95 13.73
CA LYS A 443 11.96 -20.34 13.06
C LYS A 443 10.89 -21.39 12.85
N VAL A 444 9.68 -21.10 13.32
CA VAL A 444 8.53 -22.00 13.17
C VAL A 444 7.51 -21.34 12.27
N LYS A 445 7.12 -22.06 11.20
CA LYS A 445 6.05 -21.69 10.29
C LYS A 445 4.88 -22.65 10.44
N LEU A 446 3.69 -22.09 10.56
CA LEU A 446 2.44 -22.81 10.76
C LEU A 446 1.46 -22.44 9.67
N TYR A 447 0.76 -23.44 9.16
CA TYR A 447 -0.27 -23.26 8.15
C TYR A 447 -1.62 -23.67 8.73
N VAL A 448 -2.54 -22.72 8.78
CA VAL A 448 -3.90 -22.93 9.29
C VAL A 448 -4.87 -22.85 8.11
N ALA A 449 -5.59 -23.95 7.86
CA ALA A 449 -6.65 -23.99 6.88
C ALA A 449 -7.97 -23.50 7.50
N ILE A 450 -8.57 -22.51 6.87
CA ILE A 450 -9.79 -21.83 7.29
C ILE A 450 -10.86 -22.11 6.24
N ARG A 451 -11.92 -22.80 6.65
CA ARG A 451 -13.09 -23.04 5.80
C ARG A 451 -14.07 -21.89 5.95
N ARG A 452 -14.32 -21.15 4.87
CA ARG A 452 -15.16 -19.95 4.86
C ARG A 452 -16.43 -20.17 4.06
N LYS A 453 -17.56 -20.26 4.75
CA LYS A 453 -18.90 -20.22 4.13
C LYS A 453 -19.22 -18.80 3.64
N ILE A 454 -20.18 -18.69 2.72
CA ILE A 454 -20.74 -17.39 2.31
C ILE A 454 -21.56 -16.78 3.45
N ARG A 455 -21.45 -15.46 3.63
CA ARG A 455 -22.12 -14.72 4.71
C ARG A 455 -22.57 -13.35 4.23
N VAL A 456 -23.42 -12.70 5.03
CA VAL A 456 -23.77 -11.29 4.87
C VAL A 456 -22.50 -10.43 4.85
N GLY A 457 -22.43 -9.50 3.89
CA GLY A 457 -21.29 -8.64 3.61
C GLY A 457 -20.31 -9.20 2.58
N ASP A 458 -20.38 -10.48 2.22
CA ASP A 458 -19.52 -11.05 1.18
C ASP A 458 -19.91 -10.53 -0.20
N LYS A 459 -18.90 -10.30 -1.05
CA LYS A 459 -19.11 -9.85 -2.42
C LYS A 459 -19.21 -11.03 -3.39
N ILE A 460 -20.28 -11.05 -4.16
CA ILE A 460 -20.50 -11.99 -5.27
C ILE A 460 -20.77 -11.22 -6.56
N CYS A 461 -20.53 -11.85 -7.70
CA CYS A 461 -20.83 -11.24 -9.00
C CYS A 461 -21.09 -12.29 -10.08
N GLY A 462 -21.79 -11.88 -11.14
CA GLY A 462 -21.80 -12.61 -12.41
C GLY A 462 -20.61 -12.23 -13.30
N ARG A 463 -20.61 -12.74 -14.53
CA ARG A 463 -19.59 -12.42 -15.55
C ARG A 463 -19.81 -11.08 -16.26
N HIS A 464 -20.98 -10.47 -16.08
CA HIS A 464 -21.46 -9.30 -16.83
C HIS A 464 -21.28 -7.96 -16.09
N GLY A 465 -20.31 -7.88 -15.18
CA GLY A 465 -20.09 -6.66 -14.38
C GLY A 465 -21.19 -6.36 -13.35
N ASN A 466 -22.09 -7.32 -13.10
CA ASN A 466 -23.16 -7.29 -12.09
C ASN A 466 -22.63 -7.78 -10.74
N LYS A 467 -22.04 -6.85 -9.97
CA LYS A 467 -21.49 -7.11 -8.64
C LYS A 467 -22.49 -6.72 -7.57
N GLY A 468 -22.49 -7.44 -6.46
CA GLY A 468 -23.30 -7.10 -5.31
C GLY A 468 -22.79 -7.68 -4.01
N ILE A 469 -23.32 -7.13 -2.91
CA ILE A 469 -22.99 -7.57 -1.55
C ILE A 469 -24.17 -8.37 -1.04
N VAL A 470 -23.91 -9.55 -0.47
CA VAL A 470 -24.95 -10.34 0.18
C VAL A 470 -25.48 -9.54 1.37
N ALA A 471 -26.74 -9.07 1.30
CA ALA A 471 -27.35 -8.27 2.37
C ALA A 471 -28.11 -9.13 3.37
N LYS A 472 -28.77 -10.18 2.90
CA LYS A 472 -29.53 -11.10 3.75
C LYS A 472 -29.46 -12.53 3.21
N VAL A 473 -29.42 -13.47 4.15
CA VAL A 473 -29.65 -14.90 3.90
C VAL A 473 -31.04 -15.21 4.41
N LEU A 474 -31.96 -15.61 3.53
CA LEU A 474 -33.32 -16.00 3.91
C LEU A 474 -33.45 -17.51 4.06
N PRO A 475 -34.29 -17.99 4.99
CA PRO A 475 -34.73 -19.38 5.01
C PRO A 475 -35.29 -19.82 3.66
N GLU A 476 -35.23 -21.12 3.38
CA GLU A 476 -35.62 -21.66 2.06
C GLU A 476 -37.12 -21.53 1.80
N GLU A 477 -37.91 -21.72 2.86
CA GLU A 477 -39.36 -21.56 2.92
C GLU A 477 -39.81 -20.12 2.67
N ASP A 478 -38.96 -19.14 2.97
CA ASP A 478 -39.24 -17.72 2.81
C ASP A 478 -38.92 -17.20 1.40
N MET A 479 -38.18 -17.98 0.62
CA MET A 479 -37.78 -17.59 -0.73
C MET A 479 -38.96 -17.70 -1.69
N PRO A 480 -39.05 -16.81 -2.69
CA PRO A 480 -40.03 -17.00 -3.74
C PRO A 480 -39.75 -18.31 -4.49
N TYR A 481 -40.81 -19.03 -4.84
CA TYR A 481 -40.71 -20.36 -5.43
C TYR A 481 -41.49 -20.47 -6.73
N LEU A 482 -41.03 -21.40 -7.57
CA LEU A 482 -41.63 -21.76 -8.85
C LEU A 482 -42.91 -22.59 -8.66
N SER A 483 -43.72 -22.75 -9.71
CA SER A 483 -44.96 -23.54 -9.65
C SER A 483 -44.77 -25.02 -9.29
N ASP A 484 -43.56 -25.55 -9.45
CA ASP A 484 -43.17 -26.90 -9.06
C ASP A 484 -42.72 -27.01 -7.59
N GLY A 485 -42.75 -25.90 -6.83
CA GLY A 485 -42.29 -25.83 -5.44
C GLY A 485 -40.79 -25.52 -5.29
N THR A 486 -40.04 -25.39 -6.38
CA THR A 486 -38.59 -25.12 -6.31
C THR A 486 -38.33 -23.67 -5.85
N PRO A 487 -37.68 -23.43 -4.70
CA PRO A 487 -37.34 -22.08 -4.27
C PRO A 487 -36.19 -21.51 -5.10
N VAL A 488 -36.26 -20.22 -5.42
CA VAL A 488 -35.14 -19.54 -6.08
C VAL A 488 -33.97 -19.40 -5.11
N GLN A 489 -32.75 -19.41 -5.64
CA GLN A 489 -31.54 -19.42 -4.82
C GLN A 489 -30.98 -18.02 -4.59
N VAL A 490 -31.17 -17.13 -5.55
CA VAL A 490 -30.71 -15.74 -5.50
C VAL A 490 -31.79 -14.82 -6.06
N VAL A 491 -32.02 -13.68 -5.41
CA VAL A 491 -32.91 -12.63 -5.94
C VAL A 491 -32.08 -11.38 -6.24
N LEU A 492 -32.13 -10.92 -7.49
CA LEU A 492 -31.43 -9.75 -7.98
C LEU A 492 -32.40 -8.61 -8.30
N ASN A 493 -31.92 -7.38 -8.17
CA ASN A 493 -32.71 -6.20 -8.49
C ASN A 493 -32.81 -5.98 -10.01
N PRO A 494 -34.02 -5.93 -10.60
CA PRO A 494 -34.20 -5.68 -12.03
C PRO A 494 -33.75 -4.28 -12.47
N LEU A 495 -33.78 -3.28 -11.58
CA LEU A 495 -33.47 -1.88 -11.90
C LEU A 495 -31.99 -1.67 -12.27
N GLY A 496 -31.11 -2.56 -11.81
CA GLY A 496 -29.68 -2.51 -12.10
C GLY A 496 -29.33 -2.92 -13.54
N VAL A 497 -30.24 -3.53 -14.29
CA VAL A 497 -29.95 -4.03 -15.66
C VAL A 497 -30.07 -2.92 -16.71
N PRO A 498 -31.16 -2.15 -16.82
CA PRO A 498 -31.30 -1.13 -17.86
C PRO A 498 -30.30 0.01 -17.70
N SER A 499 -30.07 0.47 -16.45
CA SER A 499 -29.14 1.57 -16.16
C SER A 499 -27.68 1.26 -16.51
N ARG A 500 -27.31 -0.02 -16.54
CA ARG A 500 -25.93 -0.48 -16.78
C ARG A 500 -25.74 -1.09 -18.16
N MET A 501 -26.81 -1.27 -18.92
CA MET A 501 -26.77 -1.81 -20.28
C MET A 501 -25.98 -3.12 -20.38
N ASN A 502 -26.11 -4.00 -19.38
CA ASN A 502 -25.50 -5.34 -19.35
C ASN A 502 -26.56 -6.43 -19.50
N ILE A 503 -27.27 -6.37 -20.62
CA ILE A 503 -28.41 -7.25 -20.97
C ILE A 503 -27.95 -8.70 -21.13
N GLY A 504 -26.66 -8.92 -21.45
CA GLY A 504 -26.08 -10.26 -21.56
C GLY A 504 -26.37 -11.17 -20.37
N GLN A 505 -26.50 -10.64 -19.15
CA GLN A 505 -26.82 -11.45 -17.96
C GLN A 505 -28.23 -12.07 -18.03
N ILE A 506 -29.20 -11.40 -18.65
CA ILE A 506 -30.56 -11.92 -18.83
C ILE A 506 -30.56 -13.01 -19.90
N LEU A 507 -29.78 -12.82 -20.97
CA LEU A 507 -29.62 -13.81 -22.03
C LEU A 507 -28.89 -15.07 -21.51
N GLU A 508 -27.84 -14.89 -20.70
CA GLU A 508 -27.15 -15.96 -19.98
C GLU A 508 -28.13 -16.73 -19.09
N MET A 509 -28.96 -16.02 -18.32
CA MET A 509 -29.94 -16.62 -17.42
C MET A 509 -30.95 -17.51 -18.16
N HIS A 510 -31.51 -17.01 -19.27
CA HIS A 510 -32.48 -17.77 -20.07
C HIS A 510 -31.83 -18.98 -20.75
N LEU A 511 -30.66 -18.79 -21.37
CA LEU A 511 -29.95 -19.90 -22.02
C LEU A 511 -29.46 -20.93 -21.00
N GLY A 512 -29.08 -20.49 -19.80
CA GLY A 512 -28.73 -21.37 -18.69
C GLY A 512 -29.91 -22.20 -18.20
N TRP A 513 -31.14 -21.66 -18.24
CA TRP A 513 -32.34 -22.42 -17.91
C TRP A 513 -32.62 -23.53 -18.95
N VAL A 514 -32.47 -23.21 -20.24
CA VAL A 514 -32.53 -24.21 -21.31
C VAL A 514 -31.46 -25.29 -21.09
N ALA A 515 -30.21 -24.87 -20.88
CA ALA A 515 -29.08 -25.78 -20.68
C ALA A 515 -29.29 -26.75 -19.51
N LYS A 516 -29.86 -26.26 -18.40
CA LYS A 516 -30.20 -27.09 -17.25
C LYS A 516 -31.32 -28.09 -17.56
N THR A 517 -32.36 -27.64 -18.26
CA THR A 517 -33.56 -28.45 -18.57
C THR A 517 -33.24 -29.55 -19.57
N LEU A 518 -32.45 -29.23 -20.60
CA LEU A 518 -31.99 -30.19 -21.62
C LEU A 518 -30.73 -30.96 -21.19
N ASN A 519 -30.21 -30.70 -19.99
CA ASN A 519 -28.97 -31.28 -19.44
C ASN A 519 -27.78 -31.22 -20.42
N THR A 520 -27.69 -30.12 -21.19
CA THR A 520 -26.69 -29.94 -22.25
C THR A 520 -26.02 -28.57 -22.08
N PRO A 521 -24.68 -28.51 -21.92
CA PRO A 521 -23.99 -27.24 -21.83
C PRO A 521 -24.07 -26.49 -23.17
N MET A 522 -24.33 -25.20 -23.10
CA MET A 522 -24.46 -24.33 -24.28
C MET A 522 -23.15 -23.59 -24.53
N ILE A 523 -22.69 -23.55 -25.78
CA ILE A 523 -21.48 -22.81 -26.17
C ILE A 523 -21.92 -21.52 -26.89
N CYS A 524 -21.55 -20.40 -26.31
CA CYS A 524 -21.81 -19.04 -26.77
C CYS A 524 -20.47 -18.27 -26.85
N PRO A 525 -19.70 -18.44 -27.93
CA PRO A 525 -18.47 -17.69 -28.12
C PRO A 525 -18.76 -16.17 -28.20
N ALA A 526 -17.83 -15.32 -27.76
CA ALA A 526 -18.04 -13.87 -27.77
C ALA A 526 -18.23 -13.35 -29.20
N PHE A 527 -19.21 -12.46 -29.42
CA PHE A 527 -19.69 -11.96 -30.72
C PHE A 527 -20.39 -12.98 -31.64
N GLU A 528 -20.37 -14.27 -31.30
CA GLU A 528 -21.01 -15.35 -32.06
C GLU A 528 -22.20 -15.96 -31.31
N GLY A 529 -22.74 -15.25 -30.31
CA GLY A 529 -23.85 -15.72 -29.49
C GLY A 529 -25.17 -15.84 -30.24
N PRO A 530 -26.07 -16.75 -29.80
CA PRO A 530 -27.39 -16.90 -30.41
C PRO A 530 -28.22 -15.62 -30.25
N LYS A 531 -28.94 -15.24 -31.30
CA LYS A 531 -29.83 -14.07 -31.25
C LYS A 531 -31.06 -14.37 -30.40
N ALA A 532 -31.71 -13.32 -29.90
CA ALA A 532 -32.88 -13.45 -29.03
C ALA A 532 -34.00 -14.35 -29.59
N LYS A 533 -34.25 -14.31 -30.91
CA LYS A 533 -35.24 -15.20 -31.56
C LYS A 533 -34.88 -16.69 -31.42
N GLN A 534 -33.60 -17.03 -31.54
CA GLN A 534 -33.11 -18.41 -31.38
C GLN A 534 -33.24 -18.87 -29.91
N ILE A 535 -32.92 -17.99 -28.96
CA ILE A 535 -33.10 -18.30 -27.52
C ILE A 535 -34.57 -18.56 -27.20
N ARG A 536 -35.51 -17.79 -27.77
CA ARG A 536 -36.95 -18.04 -27.61
C ARG A 536 -37.38 -19.39 -28.18
N ALA A 537 -36.85 -19.78 -29.35
CA ALA A 537 -37.11 -21.09 -29.93
C ALA A 537 -36.57 -22.23 -29.04
N LEU A 538 -35.37 -22.07 -28.49
CA LEU A 538 -34.78 -23.03 -27.55
C LEU A 538 -35.56 -23.13 -26.23
N LEU A 539 -36.08 -22.01 -25.71
CA LEU A 539 -36.97 -22.02 -24.55
C LEU A 539 -38.24 -22.84 -24.83
N LYS A 540 -38.83 -22.65 -26.02
CA LYS A 540 -40.00 -23.43 -26.46
C LYS A 540 -39.70 -24.92 -26.57
N GLU A 541 -38.56 -25.27 -27.16
CA GLU A 541 -38.08 -26.65 -27.28
C GLU A 541 -37.89 -27.31 -25.91
N ALA A 542 -37.38 -26.56 -24.93
CA ALA A 542 -37.23 -27.02 -23.55
C ALA A 542 -38.53 -27.00 -22.72
N HIS A 543 -39.70 -26.75 -23.34
CA HIS A 543 -41.00 -26.59 -22.68
C HIS A 543 -41.02 -25.50 -21.59
N LEU A 544 -40.20 -24.47 -21.75
CA LEU A 544 -40.15 -23.29 -20.89
C LEU A 544 -40.93 -22.11 -21.52
N PRO A 545 -41.34 -21.11 -20.73
CA PRO A 545 -42.01 -19.93 -21.26
C PRO A 545 -41.12 -19.17 -22.27
N GLU A 546 -41.63 -18.91 -23.49
CA GLU A 546 -40.88 -18.21 -24.55
C GLU A 546 -40.40 -16.81 -24.10
N SER A 547 -41.09 -16.18 -23.14
CA SER A 547 -40.70 -14.89 -22.57
C SER A 547 -39.51 -14.94 -21.60
N GLY A 548 -39.12 -16.13 -21.13
CA GLY A 548 -38.18 -16.33 -20.02
C GLY A 548 -38.74 -15.91 -18.66
N LYS A 549 -40.02 -15.53 -18.60
CA LYS A 549 -40.72 -15.14 -17.37
C LYS A 549 -41.72 -16.21 -16.95
N THR A 550 -41.79 -16.45 -15.65
CA THR A 550 -42.72 -17.41 -15.04
C THR A 550 -43.45 -16.80 -13.86
N VAL A 551 -44.47 -17.48 -13.37
CA VAL A 551 -45.19 -17.12 -12.16
C VAL A 551 -44.36 -17.57 -10.96
N LEU A 552 -44.17 -16.68 -9.99
CA LEU A 552 -43.57 -16.99 -8.70
C LEU A 552 -44.62 -16.84 -7.61
N TYR A 553 -44.41 -17.57 -6.52
CA TYR A 553 -45.21 -17.52 -5.31
C TYR A 553 -44.35 -17.00 -4.17
N ASP A 554 -44.93 -16.18 -3.30
CA ASP A 554 -44.29 -15.71 -2.09
C ASP A 554 -44.17 -16.87 -1.08
N GLY A 555 -42.95 -17.21 -0.67
CA GLY A 555 -42.69 -18.27 0.30
C GLY A 555 -43.38 -18.06 1.65
N ARG A 556 -43.61 -16.81 2.06
CA ARG A 556 -44.21 -16.49 3.36
C ARG A 556 -45.72 -16.62 3.38
N THR A 557 -46.38 -16.16 2.32
CA THR A 557 -47.83 -16.06 2.26
C THR A 557 -48.48 -17.11 1.37
N GLY A 558 -47.70 -17.76 0.51
CA GLY A 558 -48.17 -18.66 -0.54
C GLY A 558 -48.92 -17.96 -1.69
N ARG A 559 -49.01 -16.63 -1.66
CA ARG A 559 -49.73 -15.86 -2.69
C ARG A 559 -48.88 -15.72 -3.95
N VAL A 560 -49.55 -15.61 -5.08
CA VAL A 560 -48.93 -15.38 -6.38
C VAL A 560 -48.50 -13.92 -6.49
N PHE A 561 -47.35 -13.64 -7.11
CA PHE A 561 -46.96 -12.27 -7.47
C PHE A 561 -47.76 -11.76 -8.68
N ASP A 562 -48.16 -10.49 -8.66
CA ASP A 562 -49.02 -9.88 -9.71
C ASP A 562 -48.43 -9.98 -11.12
N GLY A 563 -47.10 -9.85 -11.24
CA GLY A 563 -46.37 -9.89 -12.50
C GLY A 563 -45.53 -11.15 -12.65
N LYS A 564 -45.44 -11.68 -13.88
CA LYS A 564 -44.47 -12.74 -14.21
C LYS A 564 -43.05 -12.22 -14.06
N VAL A 565 -42.20 -13.00 -13.39
CA VAL A 565 -40.83 -12.65 -13.04
C VAL A 565 -39.87 -13.37 -13.97
N ALA A 566 -38.79 -12.69 -14.38
CA ALA A 566 -37.73 -13.31 -15.17
C ALA A 566 -36.89 -14.22 -14.26
N VAL A 567 -36.80 -15.50 -14.61
CA VAL A 567 -36.14 -16.55 -13.83
C VAL A 567 -35.21 -17.35 -14.74
N GLY A 568 -34.16 -17.94 -14.18
CA GLY A 568 -33.32 -18.92 -14.87
C GLY A 568 -31.98 -19.12 -14.17
N TYR A 569 -31.05 -19.80 -14.82
CA TYR A 569 -29.75 -20.13 -14.22
C TYR A 569 -28.66 -19.18 -14.69
N MET A 570 -28.04 -18.47 -13.75
CA MET A 570 -26.91 -17.58 -14.00
C MET A 570 -25.63 -18.14 -13.36
N TYR A 571 -24.48 -17.95 -14.01
CA TYR A 571 -23.20 -18.33 -13.42
C TYR A 571 -22.67 -17.23 -12.49
N MET A 572 -22.66 -17.52 -11.18
CA MET A 572 -22.26 -16.58 -10.14
C MET A 572 -20.95 -17.01 -9.50
N MET A 573 -20.10 -16.03 -9.18
CA MET A 573 -18.78 -16.21 -8.58
C MET A 573 -18.70 -15.49 -7.24
N ARG A 574 -17.97 -16.08 -6.29
CA ARG A 574 -17.63 -15.42 -5.03
C ARG A 574 -16.26 -14.75 -5.16
N LEU A 575 -16.20 -13.46 -4.86
CA LEU A 575 -14.95 -12.71 -4.96
C LEU A 575 -14.12 -12.77 -3.67
N ILE A 576 -12.83 -12.46 -3.78
CA ILE A 576 -11.89 -12.45 -2.65
C ILE A 576 -12.20 -11.36 -1.62
N GLN A 577 -13.12 -10.45 -1.91
CA GLN A 577 -13.60 -9.46 -0.93
C GLN A 577 -14.59 -10.08 0.05
N ILE A 578 -14.05 -10.78 1.05
CA ILE A 578 -14.78 -11.46 2.12
C ILE A 578 -14.96 -10.53 3.32
N ALA A 579 -16.17 -10.45 3.87
CA ALA A 579 -16.52 -9.51 4.94
C ALA A 579 -15.68 -9.71 6.20
N SER A 580 -15.48 -10.95 6.63
CA SER A 580 -14.69 -11.28 7.82
C SER A 580 -13.22 -10.87 7.71
N GLU A 581 -12.71 -10.71 6.49
CA GLU A 581 -11.36 -10.18 6.25
C GLU A 581 -11.30 -8.65 6.29
N LYS A 582 -12.41 -7.98 6.01
CA LYS A 582 -12.48 -6.51 6.00
C LYS A 582 -12.93 -5.90 7.32
N ILE A 583 -13.68 -6.63 8.14
CA ILE A 583 -14.10 -6.13 9.45
C ILE A 583 -12.88 -5.84 10.33
N GLN A 584 -12.86 -4.64 10.91
CA GLN A 584 -11.84 -4.20 11.84
C GLN A 584 -12.47 -3.25 12.85
N ALA A 585 -12.23 -3.53 14.12
CA ALA A 585 -12.56 -2.63 15.22
C ALA A 585 -11.33 -2.46 16.10
N ARG A 586 -11.20 -1.27 16.70
CA ARG A 586 -10.13 -0.94 17.64
C ARG A 586 -10.71 -0.07 18.73
N SER A 587 -10.49 -0.47 19.98
CA SER A 587 -10.68 0.40 21.15
C SER A 587 -9.37 1.11 21.49
N THR A 588 -8.36 0.33 21.88
CA THR A 588 -6.98 0.78 22.10
C THR A 588 -6.03 -0.15 21.35
N GLY A 589 -4.79 0.27 21.15
CA GLY A 589 -3.82 -0.52 20.39
C GLY A 589 -2.46 0.14 20.34
N PRO A 590 -1.54 -0.33 19.48
CA PRO A 590 -0.22 0.26 19.36
C PRO A 590 -0.27 1.66 18.74
N TYR A 591 0.73 2.46 19.10
CA TYR A 591 0.90 3.84 18.67
C TYR A 591 2.27 4.03 18.02
N SER A 592 2.37 4.99 17.10
CA SER A 592 3.63 5.40 16.51
C SER A 592 4.56 5.97 17.57
N LEU A 593 5.84 5.58 17.54
CA LEU A 593 6.83 6.09 18.49
C LEU A 593 7.05 7.61 18.33
N ILE A 594 7.00 8.11 17.09
CA ILE A 594 7.29 9.52 16.79
C ILE A 594 6.05 10.37 17.05
N THR A 595 4.97 10.13 16.30
CA THR A 595 3.77 11.00 16.33
C THR A 595 2.80 10.68 17.45
N GLN A 596 2.99 9.57 18.18
CA GLN A 596 2.05 9.07 19.20
C GLN A 596 0.62 8.77 18.70
N GLN A 597 0.38 8.85 17.39
CA GLN A 597 -0.88 8.50 16.75
C GLN A 597 -1.10 6.97 16.70
N PRO A 598 -2.35 6.50 16.66
CA PRO A 598 -2.67 5.11 16.35
C PRO A 598 -1.94 4.64 15.09
N LEU A 599 -1.34 3.44 15.11
CA LEU A 599 -0.79 2.86 13.88
C LEU A 599 -1.87 2.68 12.81
N GLY A 600 -1.47 2.68 11.54
CA GLY A 600 -2.37 2.36 10.42
C GLY A 600 -2.40 0.87 10.09
N GLY A 601 -3.55 0.39 9.61
CA GLY A 601 -3.72 -0.94 9.00
C GLY A 601 -4.16 -2.05 9.96
N LYS A 602 -4.98 -2.98 9.45
CA LYS A 602 -5.58 -4.10 10.21
C LYS A 602 -4.55 -5.01 10.87
N SER A 603 -3.48 -5.36 10.15
CA SER A 603 -2.43 -6.27 10.64
C SER A 603 -1.67 -5.74 11.85
N ARG A 604 -1.68 -4.42 12.06
CA ARG A 604 -1.06 -3.74 13.20
C ARG A 604 -2.07 -3.32 14.26
N GLN A 605 -3.31 -3.85 14.19
CA GLN A 605 -4.43 -3.40 15.02
C GLN A 605 -4.59 -1.88 14.98
N GLY A 606 -4.51 -1.32 13.77
CA GLY A 606 -4.48 0.12 13.55
C GLY A 606 -5.81 0.84 13.78
N GLY A 607 -5.77 2.16 13.93
CA GLY A 607 -6.95 3.02 13.94
C GLY A 607 -7.45 3.34 12.53
N GLN A 608 -8.68 3.85 12.44
CA GLN A 608 -9.18 4.46 11.21
C GLN A 608 -8.56 5.85 11.03
N ARG A 609 -8.30 6.24 9.79
CA ARG A 609 -7.80 7.58 9.48
C ARG A 609 -8.99 8.54 9.45
N PHE A 610 -8.98 9.51 10.35
CA PHE A 610 -9.85 10.67 10.30
C PHE A 610 -9.09 11.77 9.54
N GLY A 611 -9.48 12.04 8.30
CA GLY A 611 -8.78 12.92 7.38
C GLY A 611 -9.32 14.34 7.40
N GLU A 612 -8.76 15.16 6.50
CA GLU A 612 -9.11 16.58 6.37
C GLU A 612 -10.58 16.79 5.95
N MET A 613 -11.10 15.98 5.03
CA MET A 613 -12.50 16.08 4.61
C MET A 613 -13.48 15.71 5.73
N GLU A 614 -13.13 14.74 6.58
CA GLU A 614 -13.95 14.41 7.74
C GLU A 614 -13.90 15.51 8.82
N VAL A 615 -12.78 16.23 8.94
CA VAL A 615 -12.68 17.44 9.78
C VAL A 615 -13.65 18.50 9.28
N TRP A 616 -13.62 18.83 7.98
CA TRP A 616 -14.54 19.82 7.39
C TRP A 616 -15.99 19.44 7.59
N ALA A 617 -16.33 18.15 7.52
CA ALA A 617 -17.68 17.67 7.78
C ALA A 617 -18.12 18.02 9.21
N LEU A 618 -17.27 17.78 10.23
CA LEU A 618 -17.59 18.13 11.62
C LEU A 618 -17.61 19.65 11.86
N GLU A 619 -16.74 20.40 11.20
CA GLU A 619 -16.75 21.87 11.24
C GLU A 619 -18.05 22.42 10.66
N GLY A 620 -18.53 21.87 9.55
CA GLY A 620 -19.81 22.24 8.93
C GLY A 620 -21.02 21.97 9.83
N TYR A 621 -20.97 20.92 10.65
CA TYR A 621 -22.00 20.67 11.68
C TYR A 621 -21.83 21.53 12.94
N GLY A 622 -20.72 22.25 13.11
CA GLY A 622 -20.39 22.95 14.35
C GLY A 622 -20.08 22.00 15.52
N ALA A 623 -19.70 20.75 15.23
CA ALA A 623 -19.45 19.70 16.23
C ALA A 623 -18.07 19.82 16.90
N ALA A 624 -17.78 20.99 17.49
CA ALA A 624 -16.45 21.36 18.00
C ALA A 624 -15.87 20.37 19.03
N TYR A 625 -16.69 19.88 19.97
CA TYR A 625 -16.22 18.93 21.00
C TYR A 625 -15.88 17.55 20.42
N ILE A 626 -16.67 17.07 19.46
CA ILE A 626 -16.39 15.79 18.78
C ILE A 626 -15.10 15.91 17.98
N LEU A 627 -14.94 17.02 17.26
CA LEU A 627 -13.73 17.29 16.50
C LEU A 627 -12.50 17.37 17.41
N GLN A 628 -12.60 18.10 18.52
CA GLN A 628 -11.54 18.20 19.51
C GLN A 628 -11.16 16.81 20.05
N GLU A 629 -12.14 15.97 20.42
CA GLU A 629 -11.92 14.61 20.91
C GLU A 629 -11.21 13.72 19.88
N MET A 630 -11.66 13.76 18.63
CA MET A 630 -11.07 12.98 17.53
C MET A 630 -9.61 13.34 17.27
N LEU A 631 -9.27 14.64 17.33
CA LEU A 631 -7.92 15.12 17.05
C LEU A 631 -6.95 15.01 18.23
N THR A 632 -7.44 14.87 19.47
CA THR A 632 -6.61 14.86 20.69
C THR A 632 -6.67 13.52 21.43
N GLY A 633 -7.63 13.35 22.34
CA GLY A 633 -7.74 12.23 23.28
C GLY A 633 -7.94 10.86 22.62
N LYS A 634 -8.55 10.82 21.43
CA LYS A 634 -8.67 9.57 20.63
C LYS A 634 -7.46 9.32 19.72
N SER A 635 -6.58 10.30 19.55
CA SER A 635 -5.45 10.25 18.62
C SER A 635 -4.11 10.33 19.37
N ASP A 636 -3.54 11.51 19.50
CA ASP A 636 -2.12 11.73 19.80
C ASP A 636 -1.86 12.50 21.10
N ASP A 637 -2.87 12.67 21.98
CA ASP A 637 -2.67 13.13 23.36
C ASP A 637 -2.46 11.91 24.30
N PRO A 638 -1.22 11.59 24.72
CA PRO A 638 -0.95 10.40 25.52
C PRO A 638 -1.50 10.49 26.94
N GLN A 639 -1.64 11.70 27.48
CA GLN A 639 -2.17 11.93 28.82
C GLN A 639 -3.69 11.90 28.78
N GLY A 640 -4.28 12.67 27.85
CA GLY A 640 -5.73 12.72 27.62
C GLY A 640 -6.32 11.34 27.34
N ARG A 641 -5.70 10.54 26.46
CA ARG A 641 -6.20 9.16 26.17
C ARG A 641 -6.23 8.24 27.39
N THR A 642 -5.21 8.37 28.26
CA THR A 642 -5.08 7.53 29.46
C THR A 642 -6.13 7.95 30.48
N GLU A 643 -6.39 9.24 30.61
CA GLU A 643 -7.39 9.77 31.52
C GLU A 643 -8.81 9.47 31.04
N ILE A 644 -9.12 9.68 29.76
CA ILE A 644 -10.41 9.31 29.15
C ILE A 644 -10.71 7.83 29.42
N ARG A 645 -9.73 6.93 29.22
CA ARG A 645 -9.91 5.51 29.52
C ARG A 645 -10.24 5.25 31.00
N LYS A 646 -9.54 5.90 31.93
CA LYS A 646 -9.83 5.77 33.37
C LYS A 646 -11.21 6.29 33.73
N GLN A 647 -11.64 7.41 33.13
CA GLN A 647 -12.95 7.99 33.38
C GLN A 647 -14.06 7.10 32.85
N ILE A 648 -13.92 6.55 31.63
CA ILE A 648 -14.87 5.59 31.05
C ILE A 648 -15.01 4.35 31.95
N ILE A 649 -13.90 3.79 32.46
CA ILE A 649 -13.95 2.65 33.40
C ILE A 649 -14.69 3.01 34.70
N LYS A 650 -14.60 4.27 35.15
CA LYS A 650 -15.33 4.79 36.32
C LYS A 650 -16.78 5.19 36.00
N GLY A 651 -17.26 4.99 34.77
CA GLY A 651 -18.59 5.43 34.32
C GLY A 651 -18.75 6.94 34.20
N LYS A 652 -17.65 7.70 34.12
CA LYS A 652 -17.64 9.16 33.96
C LYS A 652 -17.22 9.54 32.54
N ASN A 653 -17.90 10.53 31.97
CA ASN A 653 -17.59 11.09 30.65
C ASN A 653 -17.01 12.51 30.78
N LEU A 654 -15.92 12.65 31.55
CA LEU A 654 -15.19 13.91 31.66
C LEU A 654 -14.10 13.96 30.59
N PHE A 655 -14.08 15.05 29.85
CA PHE A 655 -13.16 15.27 28.74
C PHE A 655 -12.29 16.50 29.05
N ASP A 656 -11.01 16.25 29.28
CA ASP A 656 -9.99 17.29 29.36
C ASP A 656 -8.83 16.89 28.45
N THR A 657 -8.36 17.83 27.64
CA THR A 657 -7.39 17.57 26.57
C THR A 657 -6.22 18.50 26.66
N GLN A 658 -5.05 17.96 26.39
CA GLN A 658 -3.82 18.71 26.26
C GLN A 658 -3.47 18.95 24.78
N THR A 659 -2.30 19.54 24.55
CA THR A 659 -1.81 19.82 23.20
C THR A 659 -1.49 18.49 22.54
N PRO A 660 -1.97 18.28 21.30
CA PRO A 660 -1.54 17.19 20.44
C PRO A 660 -0.02 17.02 20.44
N GLU A 661 0.45 15.78 20.51
CA GLU A 661 1.89 15.49 20.41
C GLU A 661 2.42 15.88 19.03
N SER A 662 1.63 15.74 17.96
CA SER A 662 2.01 16.17 16.61
C SER A 662 2.38 17.65 16.53
N PHE A 663 1.64 18.52 17.23
CA PHE A 663 1.96 19.95 17.29
C PHE A 663 3.26 20.22 18.04
N LYS A 664 3.53 19.48 19.13
CA LYS A 664 4.82 19.58 19.85
C LYS A 664 5.99 19.13 18.97
N VAL A 665 5.80 18.08 18.16
CA VAL A 665 6.80 17.62 17.19
C VAL A 665 7.06 18.70 16.15
N LEU A 666 6.01 19.32 15.58
CA LEU A 666 6.14 20.42 14.63
C LEU A 666 6.97 21.58 15.20
N VAL A 667 6.73 21.97 16.46
CA VAL A 667 7.52 23.02 17.13
C VAL A 667 9.00 22.64 17.18
N LYS A 668 9.32 21.39 17.53
CA LYS A 668 10.72 20.91 17.60
C LYS A 668 11.38 20.81 16.22
N GLU A 669 10.62 20.45 15.19
CA GLU A 669 11.09 20.45 13.81
C GLU A 669 11.38 21.87 13.31
N LEU A 670 10.53 22.85 13.61
CA LEU A 670 10.79 24.26 13.28
C LEU A 670 12.00 24.82 14.04
N GLN A 671 12.12 24.51 15.34
CA GLN A 671 13.32 24.86 16.13
C GLN A 671 14.59 24.25 15.53
N SER A 672 14.52 23.04 14.98
CA SER A 672 15.67 22.39 14.33
C SER A 672 16.18 23.10 13.08
N LEU A 673 15.30 23.84 12.41
CA LEU A 673 15.63 24.68 11.27
C LEU A 673 16.19 26.05 11.69
N GLY A 674 16.35 26.31 13.00
CA GLY A 674 16.72 27.63 13.49
C GLY A 674 15.57 28.64 13.41
N LEU A 675 14.32 28.16 13.47
CA LEU A 675 13.12 29.01 13.51
C LEU A 675 12.48 28.93 14.87
N ASN A 676 12.12 30.09 15.42
CA ASN A 676 11.42 30.19 16.70
C ASN A 676 9.92 30.40 16.46
N LEU A 677 9.08 29.65 17.20
CA LEU A 677 7.65 29.92 17.28
C LEU A 677 7.36 30.74 18.53
N GLU A 678 6.71 31.89 18.35
CA GLU A 678 6.28 32.73 19.46
C GLU A 678 4.76 32.84 19.50
N PHE A 679 4.19 32.66 20.68
CA PHE A 679 2.76 32.78 20.95
C PHE A 679 2.51 34.10 21.69
N TRP A 680 1.50 34.85 21.24
CA TRP A 680 1.19 36.16 21.80
C TRP A 680 -0.25 36.22 22.31
N LYS A 681 -0.43 36.84 23.48
CA LYS A 681 -1.74 37.18 24.05
C LYS A 681 -1.70 38.60 24.61
N ASN A 682 -2.65 39.47 24.24
CA ASN A 682 -2.69 40.87 24.72
C ASN A 682 -1.32 41.57 24.63
N GLN A 683 -0.62 41.41 23.50
CA GLN A 683 0.75 41.92 23.26
C GLN A 683 1.85 41.36 24.18
N LYS A 684 1.56 40.41 25.07
CA LYS A 684 2.54 39.69 25.88
C LYS A 684 2.93 38.38 25.21
N LYS A 685 4.23 38.10 25.17
CA LYS A 685 4.79 36.82 24.72
C LYS A 685 4.54 35.74 25.76
N LEU A 686 3.98 34.61 25.35
CA LEU A 686 3.82 33.43 26.18
C LEU A 686 5.01 32.49 25.98
N PRO A 687 5.63 31.97 27.05
CA PRO A 687 6.72 31.02 26.95
C PRO A 687 6.24 29.69 26.36
N ILE A 688 7.08 29.03 25.56
CA ILE A 688 6.78 27.71 24.98
C ILE A 688 6.67 26.66 26.10
N GLU A 689 7.39 26.85 27.21
CA GLU A 689 7.35 26.00 28.40
C GLU A 689 5.96 25.97 29.06
N ALA A 690 5.13 26.99 28.85
CA ALA A 690 3.74 26.99 29.31
C ALA A 690 2.88 25.92 28.59
N MET A 691 3.27 25.50 27.38
CA MET A 691 2.64 24.38 26.66
C MET A 691 2.98 23.01 27.26
N GLU A 692 4.04 22.91 28.06
CA GLU A 692 4.47 21.67 28.72
C GLU A 692 3.81 21.45 30.10
N GLY A 693 2.91 22.36 30.52
CA GLY A 693 2.12 22.22 31.75
C GLY A 693 2.91 22.38 33.05
N LYS A 694 4.10 22.98 33.01
CA LYS A 694 4.98 23.13 34.19
C LYS A 694 4.64 24.31 35.09
N GLU A 695 3.86 25.29 34.63
CA GLU A 695 3.37 26.40 35.45
C GLU A 695 1.85 26.48 35.40
N ALA A 696 1.21 26.25 36.55
CA ALA A 696 -0.21 26.50 36.77
C ALA A 696 -0.34 27.68 37.74
N ILE A 697 -0.74 28.85 37.25
CA ILE A 697 -1.19 29.93 38.14
C ILE A 697 -2.64 29.61 38.53
N LYS A 698 -2.89 29.33 39.81
CA LYS A 698 -4.24 29.10 40.39
C LYS A 698 -5.01 27.93 39.74
N GLY A 699 -4.36 26.80 39.47
CA GLY A 699 -5.05 25.55 39.11
C GLY A 699 -5.79 25.54 37.76
N LYS A 700 -5.58 26.54 36.89
CA LYS A 700 -6.05 26.52 35.49
C LYS A 700 -4.85 26.33 34.56
N PRO A 701 -4.93 25.44 33.55
CA PRO A 701 -3.83 25.27 32.60
C PRO A 701 -3.60 26.59 31.84
N LEU A 702 -2.37 27.09 31.88
CA LEU A 702 -1.97 28.36 31.25
C LEU A 702 -2.19 28.34 29.72
N TRP A 703 -2.07 27.15 29.12
CA TRP A 703 -2.18 26.94 27.69
C TRP A 703 -3.59 26.44 27.32
N LYS A 704 -4.41 27.33 26.74
CA LYS A 704 -5.57 26.96 25.92
C LYS A 704 -5.42 27.75 24.63
N LEU A 705 -5.60 27.12 23.47
CA LEU A 705 -5.50 27.81 22.18
C LEU A 705 -6.45 29.01 22.07
N SER A 706 -7.58 28.98 22.80
CA SER A 706 -8.51 30.11 22.97
C SER A 706 -7.89 31.37 23.59
N ASN A 707 -6.67 31.28 24.12
CA ASN A 707 -5.93 32.36 24.75
C ASN A 707 -4.81 32.92 23.86
N ILE A 708 -4.72 32.53 22.59
CA ILE A 708 -3.65 32.95 21.68
C ILE A 708 -4.26 33.84 20.59
N ASP A 709 -3.78 35.07 20.48
CA ASP A 709 -4.27 36.05 19.48
C ASP A 709 -3.41 36.02 18.22
N ARG A 710 -2.12 35.67 18.35
CA ARG A 710 -1.16 35.66 17.25
C ARG A 710 -0.07 34.61 17.46
N ILE A 711 0.24 33.89 16.39
CA ILE A 711 1.42 33.01 16.27
C ILE A 711 2.39 33.68 15.29
N SER A 712 3.66 33.82 15.67
CA SER A 712 4.70 34.35 14.79
C SER A 712 5.88 33.40 14.67
N ILE A 713 6.35 33.18 13.45
CA ILE A 713 7.57 32.43 13.16
C ILE A 713 8.69 33.44 12.92
N ARG A 714 9.80 33.31 13.67
CA ARG A 714 10.96 34.21 13.59
C ARG A 714 12.25 33.43 13.34
N LEU A 715 13.27 34.12 12.85
CA LEU A 715 14.62 33.58 12.85
C LEU A 715 15.11 33.49 14.29
N ALA A 716 15.73 32.36 14.65
CA ALA A 716 16.34 32.22 15.95
C ALA A 716 17.79 32.68 15.91
N SER A 717 18.19 33.45 16.92
CA SER A 717 19.59 33.83 17.07
C SER A 717 20.43 32.64 17.56
N PRO A 718 21.76 32.65 17.34
CA PRO A 718 22.65 31.64 17.90
C PRO A 718 22.53 31.49 19.42
N GLU A 719 22.29 32.59 20.15
CA GLU A 719 22.07 32.57 21.60
C GLU A 719 20.79 31.83 21.96
N GLN A 720 19.68 32.09 21.24
CA GLN A 720 18.41 31.39 21.43
C GLN A 720 18.53 29.89 21.14
N MET A 721 19.27 29.52 20.09
CA MET A 721 19.53 28.11 19.79
C MET A 721 20.31 27.40 20.91
N ARG A 722 21.24 28.11 21.56
CA ARG A 722 21.97 27.58 22.73
C ARG A 722 21.07 27.50 23.96
N GLU A 723 20.16 28.45 24.16
CA GLU A 723 19.18 28.43 25.26
C GLU A 723 18.25 27.21 25.18
N TRP A 724 17.84 26.79 23.98
CA TRP A 724 17.04 25.57 23.81
C TRP A 724 17.81 24.28 24.07
N SER A 725 19.14 24.36 24.08
CA SER A 725 20.02 23.22 24.14
C SER A 725 20.49 22.91 25.55
N TYR A 726 20.57 21.62 25.85
CA TYR A 726 21.10 21.10 27.11
C TYR A 726 22.58 20.68 27.02
N GLY A 727 23.23 20.88 25.87
CA GLY A 727 24.65 20.59 25.68
C GLY A 727 25.07 20.42 24.21
N GLU A 728 26.36 20.58 23.97
CA GLU A 728 26.99 20.43 22.65
C GLU A 728 27.20 18.96 22.30
N VAL A 729 26.75 18.54 21.11
CA VAL A 729 27.00 17.22 20.55
C VAL A 729 28.32 17.25 19.77
N ARG A 730 29.31 16.52 20.28
CA ARG A 730 30.69 16.52 19.75
C ARG A 730 31.02 15.28 18.93
N LYS A 731 30.37 14.14 19.20
CA LYS A 731 30.61 12.86 18.51
C LYS A 731 29.43 12.49 17.61
N ALA A 732 29.75 11.89 16.47
CA ALA A 732 28.76 11.40 15.51
C ALA A 732 28.07 10.10 15.97
N ASP A 733 28.73 9.33 16.83
CA ASP A 733 28.20 8.03 17.27
C ASP A 733 26.89 8.16 18.06
N THR A 734 26.00 7.21 17.85
CA THR A 734 24.71 7.13 18.56
C THR A 734 24.84 6.23 19.79
N ILE A 735 25.07 4.95 19.56
CA ILE A 735 25.21 3.91 20.59
C ILE A 735 26.60 3.28 20.44
N ASN A 736 27.26 3.03 21.55
CA ASN A 736 28.53 2.34 21.57
C ASN A 736 28.31 0.84 21.28
N TYR A 737 29.00 0.29 20.28
CA TYR A 737 28.81 -1.11 19.86
C TYR A 737 29.23 -2.14 20.91
N ARG A 738 30.15 -1.80 21.83
CA ARG A 738 30.63 -2.72 22.88
C ARG A 738 29.72 -2.72 24.10
N THR A 739 29.33 -1.53 24.56
CA THR A 739 28.55 -1.39 25.80
C THR A 739 27.04 -1.33 25.57
N LEU A 740 26.61 -1.16 24.32
CA LEU A 740 25.22 -0.93 23.90
C LEU A 740 24.55 0.26 24.63
N LYS A 741 25.35 1.13 25.25
CA LYS A 741 24.89 2.36 25.91
C LYS A 741 25.06 3.56 24.98
N PRO A 742 24.25 4.62 25.15
CA PRO A 742 24.46 5.86 24.41
C PRO A 742 25.88 6.41 24.60
N GLU A 743 26.53 6.80 23.50
CA GLU A 743 27.90 7.32 23.54
C GLU A 743 27.93 8.70 24.24
N ARG A 744 28.92 8.92 25.10
CA ARG A 744 29.09 10.21 25.80
C ARG A 744 29.51 11.30 24.82
N GLY A 745 28.81 12.43 24.84
CA GLY A 745 28.95 13.50 23.86
C GLY A 745 28.45 13.16 22.45
N GLY A 746 27.85 11.98 22.26
CA GLY A 746 27.28 11.51 21.00
C GLY A 746 25.83 11.94 20.79
N LEU A 747 25.26 11.53 19.65
CA LEU A 747 23.91 11.91 19.23
C LEU A 747 22.78 11.41 20.15
N PHE A 748 23.06 10.49 21.07
CA PHE A 748 22.09 9.94 22.01
C PHE A 748 22.49 10.18 23.48
N CYS A 749 23.53 11.00 23.72
CA CYS A 749 24.14 11.23 25.02
C CYS A 749 23.11 11.51 26.12
N GLU A 750 23.18 10.77 27.22
CA GLU A 750 22.24 10.89 28.34
C GLU A 750 22.42 12.18 29.15
N GLU A 751 23.61 12.78 29.12
CA GLU A 751 23.92 14.05 29.78
C GLU A 751 23.15 15.20 29.10
N ILE A 752 23.16 15.22 27.76
CA ILE A 752 22.50 16.25 26.95
C ILE A 752 20.99 16.00 26.90
N PHE A 753 20.59 14.80 26.48
CA PHE A 753 19.18 14.53 26.16
C PHE A 753 18.37 14.00 27.35
N GLY A 754 19.01 13.68 28.47
CA GLY A 754 18.40 13.06 29.65
C GLY A 754 18.51 11.53 29.65
N PRO A 755 18.13 10.87 30.77
CA PRO A 755 18.44 9.46 31.01
C PRO A 755 17.60 8.51 30.15
N SER A 756 18.17 7.37 29.72
CA SER A 756 17.43 6.35 28.96
C SER A 756 16.40 5.59 29.81
N ARG A 757 16.63 5.51 31.12
CA ARG A 757 15.73 4.90 32.10
C ARG A 757 15.20 5.95 33.07
N ASN A 758 13.97 5.79 33.54
CA ASN A 758 13.35 6.76 34.44
C ASN A 758 14.13 6.85 35.76
N TYR A 759 14.49 8.06 36.17
CA TYR A 759 15.14 8.35 37.46
C TYR A 759 16.44 7.56 37.70
N GLN A 760 17.15 7.20 36.63
CA GLN A 760 18.40 6.47 36.72
C GLN A 760 19.49 7.18 35.93
N CYS A 761 20.67 7.35 36.55
CA CYS A 761 21.84 7.90 35.87
C CYS A 761 22.61 6.82 35.07
N SER A 762 23.42 7.22 34.09
CA SER A 762 24.14 6.29 33.17
C SER A 762 25.06 5.29 33.87
N CYS A 763 25.72 5.74 34.95
CA CYS A 763 26.68 4.94 35.71
C CYS A 763 26.04 4.07 36.80
N GLY A 764 24.74 4.20 37.05
CA GLY A 764 24.02 3.41 38.05
C GLY A 764 24.24 3.82 39.52
N LYS A 765 25.00 4.90 39.81
CA LYS A 765 25.17 5.44 41.18
C LYS A 765 23.83 5.82 41.82
N TYR A 766 22.94 6.41 41.01
CA TYR A 766 21.59 6.79 41.44
C TYR A 766 20.56 6.07 40.58
N THR A 767 19.67 5.31 41.22
CA THR A 767 18.65 4.49 40.57
C THR A 767 17.22 4.78 41.04
N ARG A 768 17.07 5.65 42.05
CA ARG A 768 15.81 5.86 42.77
C ARG A 768 15.22 7.25 42.55
N MET A 769 13.89 7.31 42.60
CA MET A 769 13.09 8.54 42.43
C MET A 769 13.36 9.61 43.52
N GLU A 770 13.90 9.21 44.67
CA GLU A 770 14.26 10.11 45.77
C GLU A 770 15.32 11.15 45.38
N HIS A 771 16.18 10.83 44.40
CA HIS A 771 17.22 11.73 43.90
C HIS A 771 16.73 12.60 42.72
N LYS A 772 15.41 12.73 42.53
CA LYS A 772 14.83 13.49 41.41
C LYS A 772 15.35 14.92 41.39
N GLY A 773 15.88 15.35 40.25
CA GLY A 773 16.44 16.69 40.04
C GLY A 773 17.93 16.80 40.39
N VAL A 774 18.54 15.79 41.02
CA VAL A 774 19.98 15.76 41.29
C VAL A 774 20.74 15.40 40.01
N ARG A 775 21.84 16.10 39.74
CA ARG A 775 22.79 15.74 38.67
C ARG A 775 23.86 14.80 39.22
N CYS A 776 24.09 13.69 38.54
CA CYS A 776 25.09 12.73 38.97
C CYS A 776 26.51 13.29 38.80
N GLU A 777 27.29 13.33 39.87
CA GLU A 777 28.68 13.80 39.86
C GLU A 777 29.59 12.99 38.92
N ASN A 778 29.30 11.70 38.73
CA ASN A 778 30.16 10.80 37.96
C ASN A 778 29.85 10.86 36.45
N CYS A 779 28.57 10.86 36.06
CA CYS A 779 28.17 10.82 34.65
C CYS A 779 27.46 12.07 34.13
N GLY A 780 27.28 13.12 34.94
CA GLY A 780 26.63 14.39 34.55
C GLY A 780 25.11 14.31 34.33
N VAL A 781 24.56 13.10 34.16
CA VAL A 781 23.14 12.86 33.90
C VAL A 781 22.26 13.32 35.05
N GLU A 782 21.27 14.13 34.73
CA GLU A 782 20.20 14.56 35.64
C GLU A 782 19.18 13.45 35.86
N ILE A 783 18.84 13.21 37.13
CA ILE A 783 17.92 12.16 37.53
C ILE A 783 16.48 12.65 37.34
N ILE A 784 15.93 12.35 36.17
CA ILE A 784 14.59 12.76 35.75
C ILE A 784 13.91 11.64 34.96
N SER A 785 12.64 11.80 34.61
CA SER A 785 11.95 10.85 33.74
C SER A 785 12.58 10.85 32.35
N SER A 786 12.72 9.67 31.74
CA SER A 786 13.25 9.51 30.38
C SER A 786 12.38 10.18 29.31
N LYS A 787 11.15 10.61 29.66
CA LYS A 787 10.26 11.42 28.80
C LYS A 787 10.94 12.70 28.27
N VAL A 788 11.88 13.27 29.02
CA VAL A 788 12.61 14.47 28.59
C VAL A 788 13.44 14.26 27.32
N ARG A 789 13.76 13.01 26.96
CA ARG A 789 14.47 12.65 25.71
C ARG A 789 13.66 12.91 24.44
N ARG A 790 12.39 13.31 24.58
CA ARG A 790 11.52 13.82 23.49
C ARG A 790 11.46 15.35 23.43
N GLN A 791 12.00 16.04 24.42
CA GLN A 791 11.87 17.49 24.60
C GLN A 791 13.23 18.22 24.52
N ARG A 792 14.25 17.68 25.20
CA ARG A 792 15.59 18.29 25.30
C ARG A 792 16.30 18.27 23.95
N MET A 793 16.74 19.44 23.50
CA MET A 793 17.53 19.57 22.28
C MET A 793 19.03 19.57 22.60
N GLY A 794 19.83 19.12 21.65
CA GLY A 794 21.27 19.34 21.62
C GLY A 794 21.60 20.46 20.64
N HIS A 795 22.87 20.81 20.52
CA HIS A 795 23.34 21.68 19.45
C HIS A 795 24.72 21.23 18.96
N ILE A 796 25.07 21.65 17.74
CA ILE A 796 26.42 21.50 17.17
C ILE A 796 26.96 22.91 16.98
N GLU A 797 28.12 23.19 17.58
CA GLU A 797 28.86 24.42 17.32
C GLU A 797 29.65 24.25 16.01
N LEU A 798 29.36 25.07 15.01
CA LEU A 798 30.01 24.99 13.71
C LEU A 798 31.43 25.58 13.77
N ALA A 799 32.35 24.95 13.04
CA ALA A 799 33.74 25.40 12.92
C ALA A 799 33.84 26.70 12.12
N SER A 800 32.97 26.84 11.12
CA SER A 800 32.81 28.04 10.30
C SER A 800 31.31 28.29 10.12
N PRO A 801 30.84 29.56 10.13
CA PRO A 801 29.43 29.88 9.92
C PRO A 801 28.91 29.36 8.57
N VAL A 802 27.64 28.98 8.51
CA VAL A 802 27.00 28.46 7.28
C VAL A 802 25.74 29.25 6.96
N ALA A 803 25.55 29.63 5.70
CA ALA A 803 24.34 30.33 5.28
C ALA A 803 23.11 29.41 5.32
N HIS A 804 22.02 29.86 5.95
CA HIS A 804 20.78 29.09 6.00
C HIS A 804 20.18 28.92 4.59
N ILE A 805 19.92 27.68 4.18
CA ILE A 805 19.63 27.32 2.78
C ILE A 805 18.40 28.02 2.18
N TRP A 806 17.33 28.20 2.97
CA TRP A 806 16.13 28.92 2.52
C TRP A 806 16.42 30.38 2.20
N TYR A 807 17.19 31.07 3.06
CA TYR A 807 17.49 32.49 2.92
C TYR A 807 18.59 32.76 1.91
N ALA A 808 19.60 31.89 1.83
CA ALA A 808 20.68 31.96 0.84
C ALA A 808 20.14 31.97 -0.61
N ARG A 809 19.01 31.29 -0.87
CA ARG A 809 18.40 31.21 -2.19
C ARG A 809 17.33 32.28 -2.48
N SER A 810 16.96 33.10 -1.50
CA SER A 810 15.81 34.01 -1.59
C SER A 810 16.12 35.43 -1.08
N TYR A 811 16.07 35.65 0.24
CA TYR A 811 16.15 36.98 0.87
C TYR A 811 17.58 37.55 0.91
N LEU A 812 18.59 36.69 1.10
CA LEU A 812 19.97 37.12 1.28
C LEU A 812 20.57 37.77 0.00
N PRO A 813 20.41 37.22 -1.22
CA PRO A 813 20.83 37.91 -2.44
C PRO A 813 20.13 39.25 -2.63
N LEU A 814 18.82 39.31 -2.37
CA LEU A 814 18.03 40.53 -2.50
C LEU A 814 18.50 41.62 -1.53
N LEU A 815 18.75 41.25 -0.26
CA LEU A 815 19.22 42.19 0.76
C LEU A 815 20.59 42.79 0.39
N LEU A 816 21.52 41.95 -0.08
CA LEU A 816 22.86 42.37 -0.49
C LEU A 816 22.90 43.03 -1.88
N GLY A 817 21.80 42.98 -2.65
CA GLY A 817 21.77 43.50 -4.02
C GLY A 817 22.56 42.65 -5.03
N LEU A 818 22.82 41.38 -4.70
CA LEU A 818 23.61 40.44 -5.51
C LEU A 818 22.70 39.49 -6.30
N ASN A 819 23.22 38.93 -7.40
CA ASN A 819 22.53 37.84 -8.09
C ASN A 819 22.60 36.55 -7.24
N LYS A 820 21.60 35.68 -7.36
CA LYS A 820 21.56 34.39 -6.67
C LYS A 820 22.77 33.50 -7.02
N LYS A 821 23.12 33.41 -8.31
CA LYS A 821 24.27 32.60 -8.77
C LYS A 821 25.60 33.14 -8.26
N GLU A 822 25.68 34.46 -8.16
CA GLU A 822 26.84 35.19 -7.65
C GLU A 822 27.06 34.92 -6.16
N LEU A 823 26.00 35.05 -5.35
CA LEU A 823 26.07 34.72 -3.93
C LEU A 823 26.39 33.24 -3.68
N GLU A 824 25.79 32.31 -4.46
CA GLU A 824 26.08 30.88 -4.36
C GLU A 824 27.56 30.58 -4.63
N ARG A 825 28.20 31.25 -5.60
CA ARG A 825 29.65 31.11 -5.85
C ARG A 825 30.49 31.57 -4.68
N VAL A 826 30.11 32.66 -4.03
CA VAL A 826 30.81 33.17 -2.83
C VAL A 826 30.66 32.20 -1.65
N ILE A 827 29.43 31.74 -1.38
CA ILE A 827 29.15 30.79 -0.28
C ILE A 827 29.91 29.47 -0.47
N CYS A 828 30.02 28.98 -1.71
CA CYS A 828 30.71 27.74 -2.04
C CYS A 828 32.24 27.89 -2.20
N PHE A 829 32.84 28.99 -1.75
CA PHE A 829 34.28 29.26 -1.84
C PHE A 829 34.86 29.30 -3.27
N ILE A 830 34.03 29.55 -4.30
CA ILE A 830 34.45 29.64 -5.72
C ILE A 830 34.88 31.07 -6.08
N SER A 831 34.37 32.06 -5.37
CA SER A 831 34.59 33.48 -5.69
C SER A 831 34.69 34.30 -4.42
N TYR A 832 35.41 35.41 -4.50
CA TYR A 832 35.70 36.31 -3.39
C TYR A 832 34.78 37.52 -3.46
N LEU A 833 34.28 37.99 -2.32
CA LEU A 833 33.46 39.18 -2.19
C LEU A 833 34.27 40.27 -1.49
N VAL A 834 34.33 41.46 -2.11
CA VAL A 834 35.03 42.63 -1.55
C VAL A 834 34.23 43.21 -0.38
N ILE A 835 34.82 43.16 0.82
CA ILE A 835 34.29 43.69 2.08
C ILE A 835 34.59 45.18 2.20
N ASP A 836 35.85 45.53 1.94
CA ASP A 836 36.36 46.90 1.93
C ASP A 836 37.30 47.09 0.72
N ALA A 837 37.05 48.14 -0.04
CA ALA A 837 37.82 48.47 -1.23
C ALA A 837 39.15 49.17 -0.91
N GLY A 838 39.32 49.72 0.31
CA GLY A 838 40.54 50.42 0.70
C GLY A 838 40.92 51.54 -0.28
N GLN A 839 42.19 51.57 -0.71
CA GLN A 839 42.71 52.53 -1.69
C GLN A 839 42.66 52.03 -3.15
N THR A 840 41.98 50.92 -3.41
CA THR A 840 41.93 50.29 -4.73
C THR A 840 40.78 50.80 -5.61
N SER A 841 40.79 50.40 -6.89
CA SER A 841 39.71 50.69 -7.85
C SER A 841 38.46 49.82 -7.69
N LEU A 842 38.44 48.91 -6.71
CA LEU A 842 37.35 47.96 -6.47
C LEU A 842 36.13 48.63 -5.82
N LYS A 843 34.95 48.03 -5.98
CA LYS A 843 33.71 48.46 -5.31
C LYS A 843 33.35 47.52 -4.16
N LYS A 844 32.78 48.06 -3.09
CA LYS A 844 32.17 47.27 -2.01
C LYS A 844 31.11 46.33 -2.58
N LEU A 845 31.09 45.06 -2.14
CA LEU A 845 30.26 43.97 -2.66
C LEU A 845 30.54 43.54 -4.11
N GLN A 846 31.65 43.97 -4.71
CA GLN A 846 32.11 43.43 -5.99
C GLN A 846 32.57 41.98 -5.82
N ILE A 847 32.26 41.13 -6.79
CA ILE A 847 32.68 39.73 -6.80
C ILE A 847 33.88 39.55 -7.71
N LEU A 848 34.91 38.89 -7.19
CA LEU A 848 36.15 38.54 -7.87
C LEU A 848 36.21 37.02 -8.05
N ASP A 849 36.60 36.57 -9.24
CA ASP A 849 37.03 35.19 -9.40
C ASP A 849 38.45 35.03 -8.86
N GLU A 850 38.89 33.78 -8.70
CA GLU A 850 40.21 33.45 -8.13
C GLU A 850 41.35 34.19 -8.86
N LYS A 851 41.29 34.26 -10.20
CA LYS A 851 42.33 34.89 -11.00
C LYS A 851 42.42 36.39 -10.74
N LYS A 852 41.29 37.11 -10.79
CA LYS A 852 41.25 38.56 -10.52
C LYS A 852 41.61 38.89 -9.08
N TYR A 853 41.26 38.02 -8.15
CA TYR A 853 41.65 38.19 -6.75
C TYR A 853 43.17 38.14 -6.60
N GLN A 854 43.85 37.18 -7.23
CA GLN A 854 45.31 37.10 -7.21
C GLN A 854 45.96 38.27 -7.98
N GLU A 855 45.47 38.60 -9.18
CA GLU A 855 45.97 39.73 -9.98
C GLU A 855 45.94 41.04 -9.16
N HIS A 856 44.83 41.34 -8.48
CA HIS A 856 44.74 42.54 -7.63
C HIS A 856 45.55 42.44 -6.33
N LYS A 857 45.73 41.23 -5.78
CA LYS A 857 46.60 41.02 -4.61
C LYS A 857 48.07 41.28 -4.95
N GLU A 858 48.50 40.90 -6.14
CA GLU A 858 49.84 41.17 -6.68
C GLU A 858 50.03 42.65 -7.05
N GLU A 859 49.00 43.29 -7.63
CA GLU A 859 49.04 44.70 -8.08
C GLU A 859 49.12 45.70 -6.92
N TYR A 860 48.32 45.52 -5.87
CA TYR A 860 48.19 46.52 -4.80
C TYR A 860 48.89 46.11 -3.48
N GLY A 861 49.43 44.89 -3.40
CA GLY A 861 50.13 44.37 -2.22
C GLY A 861 49.19 43.83 -1.12
N GLU A 862 49.74 43.01 -0.22
CA GLU A 862 48.99 42.40 0.89
C GLU A 862 48.42 43.44 1.85
N GLY A 863 47.08 43.46 2.00
CA GLY A 863 46.36 44.34 2.94
C GLY A 863 45.80 45.63 2.34
N SER A 864 45.98 45.87 1.03
CA SER A 864 45.47 47.06 0.32
C SER A 864 43.95 47.13 0.15
N PHE A 865 43.28 45.98 0.10
CA PHE A 865 41.83 45.81 0.13
C PHE A 865 41.47 44.54 0.91
N GLN A 866 40.23 44.44 1.38
CA GLN A 866 39.74 43.27 2.12
C GLN A 866 38.68 42.54 1.28
N ALA A 867 38.99 41.34 0.81
CA ALA A 867 38.03 40.44 0.19
C ALA A 867 38.17 39.02 0.75
N GLY A 868 37.07 38.28 0.76
CA GLY A 868 37.07 36.91 1.25
C GLY A 868 35.97 36.06 0.62
N SER A 869 36.00 34.76 0.86
CA SER A 869 34.97 33.82 0.40
C SER A 869 34.30 33.09 1.58
N GLY A 870 33.18 32.43 1.32
CA GLY A 870 32.39 31.71 2.33
C GLY A 870 31.33 32.56 3.04
N ALA A 871 30.57 31.89 3.91
CA ALA A 871 29.47 32.53 4.65
C ALA A 871 29.95 33.45 5.80
N GLU A 872 31.19 33.30 6.26
CA GLU A 872 31.82 34.17 7.26
C GLU A 872 31.95 35.62 6.78
N VAL A 873 32.30 35.80 5.50
CA VAL A 873 32.42 37.11 4.86
C VAL A 873 31.06 37.78 4.78
N ILE A 874 30.03 37.02 4.41
CA ILE A 874 28.65 37.52 4.36
C ILE A 874 28.19 37.93 5.76
N LEU A 875 28.47 37.11 6.78
CA LEU A 875 28.16 37.44 8.17
C LEU A 875 28.79 38.77 8.59
N SER A 876 30.07 39.00 8.29
CA SER A 876 30.77 40.24 8.65
C SER A 876 30.15 41.51 8.03
N ILE A 877 29.57 41.36 6.84
CA ILE A 877 28.85 42.44 6.14
C ILE A 877 27.50 42.68 6.80
N LEU A 878 26.77 41.61 7.13
CA LEU A 878 25.45 41.70 7.75
C LEU A 878 25.52 42.28 9.17
N GLU A 879 26.52 41.91 9.98
CA GLU A 879 26.70 42.43 11.34
C GLU A 879 26.96 43.96 11.36
N LYS A 880 27.51 44.52 10.27
CA LYS A 880 27.78 45.96 10.11
C LYS A 880 26.65 46.71 9.38
N MET A 881 25.57 46.03 8.97
CA MET A 881 24.51 46.63 8.17
C MET A 881 23.50 47.39 9.04
N ASP A 882 23.39 48.70 8.83
CA ASP A 882 22.29 49.50 9.40
C ASP A 882 21.06 49.42 8.49
N LEU A 883 20.03 48.73 8.95
CA LEU A 883 18.77 48.54 8.21
C LEU A 883 17.96 49.83 8.07
N GLN A 884 18.02 50.75 9.04
CA GLN A 884 17.28 52.01 8.96
C GLN A 884 17.92 52.93 7.93
N HIS A 885 19.25 53.04 7.97
CA HIS A 885 20.00 53.75 6.93
C HIS A 885 19.77 53.15 5.54
N SER A 886 19.85 51.81 5.41
CA SER A 886 19.62 51.11 4.14
C SER A 886 18.22 51.34 3.59
N LYS A 887 17.20 51.41 4.45
CA LYS A 887 15.83 51.73 4.04
C LYS A 887 15.75 53.13 3.44
N ASP A 888 16.32 54.11 4.13
CA ASP A 888 16.25 55.52 3.74
C ASP A 888 17.03 55.78 2.45
N GLU A 889 18.18 55.10 2.25
CA GLU A 889 18.92 55.11 0.99
C GLU A 889 18.13 54.50 -0.17
N LEU A 890 17.53 53.33 0.03
CA LEU A 890 16.74 52.65 -1.00
C LEU A 890 15.47 53.43 -1.37
N GLU A 891 14.85 54.14 -0.41
CA GLU A 891 13.71 55.03 -0.69
C GLU A 891 14.13 56.24 -1.55
N LYS A 892 15.30 56.82 -1.28
CA LYS A 892 15.87 57.91 -2.10
C LYS A 892 16.25 57.42 -3.51
N GLU A 893 16.92 56.27 -3.61
CA GLU A 893 17.33 55.67 -4.88
C GLU A 893 16.10 55.33 -5.75
N LEU A 894 15.03 54.81 -5.14
CA LEU A 894 13.79 54.49 -5.83
C LEU A 894 13.07 55.72 -6.41
N LEU A 895 13.19 56.89 -5.77
CA LEU A 895 12.63 58.15 -6.26
C LEU A 895 13.39 58.69 -7.47
N GLN A 896 14.70 58.46 -7.54
CA GLN A 896 15.58 58.95 -8.59
C GLN A 896 15.68 58.02 -9.81
N GLU A 897 15.45 56.72 -9.63
CA GLU A 897 15.59 55.72 -10.70
C GLU A 897 14.41 55.75 -11.69
N LYS A 898 14.74 55.88 -12.99
CA LYS A 898 13.77 55.99 -14.09
C LYS A 898 13.50 54.65 -14.77
N SER A 899 14.40 53.68 -14.64
CA SER A 899 14.24 52.35 -15.25
C SER A 899 13.21 51.48 -14.50
N LYS A 900 12.18 51.01 -15.21
CA LYS A 900 11.11 50.15 -14.66
C LYS A 900 11.65 48.88 -13.99
N ASP A 901 12.62 48.22 -14.62
CA ASP A 901 13.21 46.97 -14.12
C ASP A 901 14.08 47.18 -12.88
N LYS A 902 14.85 48.26 -12.84
CA LYS A 902 15.65 48.62 -11.66
C LYS A 902 14.77 49.05 -10.48
N ARG A 903 13.72 49.85 -10.74
CA ARG A 903 12.72 50.21 -9.72
C ARG A 903 12.07 48.96 -9.11
N LEU A 904 11.71 47.96 -9.92
CA LEU A 904 11.11 46.71 -9.40
C LEU A 904 12.08 45.94 -8.47
N LYS A 905 13.38 45.90 -8.81
CA LYS A 905 14.41 45.30 -7.94
C LYS A 905 14.57 46.07 -6.63
N LEU A 906 14.60 47.40 -6.68
CA LEU A 906 14.69 48.28 -5.51
C LEU A 906 13.46 48.13 -4.60
N ILE A 907 12.24 48.05 -5.17
CA ILE A 907 11.01 47.80 -4.40
C ILE A 907 11.08 46.48 -3.64
N ARG A 908 11.50 45.39 -4.32
CA ARG A 908 11.65 44.07 -3.69
C ARG A 908 12.68 44.11 -2.56
N ARG A 909 13.83 44.76 -2.78
CA ARG A 909 14.89 44.91 -1.76
C ARG A 909 14.41 45.73 -0.57
N LEU A 910 13.74 46.87 -0.82
CA LEU A 910 13.15 47.72 0.21
C LEU A 910 12.09 46.98 1.04
N GLN A 911 11.27 46.14 0.40
CA GLN A 911 10.28 45.31 1.09
C GLN A 911 10.95 44.32 2.05
N VAL A 912 12.06 43.70 1.65
CA VAL A 912 12.83 42.81 2.53
C VAL A 912 13.37 43.59 3.75
N VAL A 913 13.97 44.76 3.55
CA VAL A 913 14.47 45.61 4.65
C VAL A 913 13.35 46.03 5.60
N LYS A 914 12.20 46.48 5.07
CA LYS A 914 11.01 46.84 5.86
C LYS A 914 10.49 45.66 6.68
N ASN A 915 10.51 44.44 6.12
CA ASN A 915 10.08 43.24 6.83
C ASN A 915 11.04 42.87 7.98
N PHE A 916 12.36 43.04 7.81
CA PHE A 916 13.31 42.84 8.91
C PHE A 916 13.09 43.85 10.04
N LEU A 917 12.90 45.14 9.71
CA LEU A 917 12.58 46.18 10.68
C LEU A 917 11.26 45.90 11.43
N HIS A 918 10.21 45.47 10.72
CA HIS A 918 8.92 45.15 11.33
C HIS A 918 8.94 43.88 12.20
N SER A 919 9.67 42.85 11.77
CA SER A 919 9.75 41.58 12.50
C SER A 919 10.70 41.63 13.70
N GLY A 920 11.61 42.61 13.75
CA GLY A 920 12.67 42.68 14.75
C GLY A 920 13.73 41.59 14.59
N ASN A 921 13.74 40.87 13.45
CA ASN A 921 14.80 39.94 13.12
C ASN A 921 16.05 40.72 12.71
N LYS A 922 17.22 40.21 13.06
CA LYS A 922 18.47 40.76 12.55
C LYS A 922 18.98 39.96 11.35
N PRO A 923 19.55 40.61 10.31
CA PRO A 923 19.96 39.92 9.09
C PRO A 923 21.03 38.83 9.31
N GLU A 924 21.93 39.04 10.26
CA GLU A 924 23.00 38.10 10.60
C GLU A 924 22.49 36.73 11.07
N TRP A 925 21.25 36.65 11.57
CA TRP A 925 20.63 35.38 11.98
C TRP A 925 20.32 34.45 10.79
N MET A 926 20.41 34.95 9.55
CA MET A 926 20.38 34.10 8.35
C MET A 926 21.66 33.25 8.19
N ILE A 927 22.73 33.58 8.92
CA ILE A 927 23.97 32.81 8.95
C ILE A 927 24.04 32.04 10.27
N LEU A 928 24.04 30.72 10.15
CA LEU A 928 24.04 29.81 11.29
C LEU A 928 25.47 29.64 11.82
N LYS A 929 25.69 29.98 13.08
CA LYS A 929 26.88 29.60 13.86
C LYS A 929 26.65 28.28 14.62
N VAL A 930 25.39 27.95 14.86
CA VAL A 930 24.94 26.81 15.67
C VAL A 930 23.88 26.05 14.89
N VAL A 931 23.93 24.72 14.93
CA VAL A 931 22.88 23.85 14.37
C VAL A 931 22.19 23.10 15.50
N PRO A 932 20.88 23.32 15.72
CA PRO A 932 20.14 22.57 16.73
C PRO A 932 19.99 21.09 16.37
N VAL A 933 20.09 20.23 17.38
CA VAL A 933 19.93 18.78 17.27
C VAL A 933 18.62 18.36 17.92
N ILE A 934 17.72 17.80 17.11
CA ILE A 934 16.42 17.30 17.56
C ILE A 934 16.59 16.24 18.67
N PRO A 935 15.63 16.10 19.60
CA PRO A 935 15.68 15.08 20.65
C PRO A 935 15.71 13.64 20.06
N PRO A 936 16.49 12.70 20.64
CA PRO A 936 16.63 11.34 20.13
C PRO A 936 15.31 10.56 20.10
N GLY A 937 14.34 10.91 20.97
CA GLY A 937 13.01 10.29 20.98
C GLY A 937 12.16 10.56 19.72
N LEU A 938 12.52 11.57 18.92
CA LEU A 938 11.89 11.89 17.62
C LEU A 938 12.69 11.34 16.42
N ARG A 939 13.91 10.86 16.66
CA ARG A 939 14.79 10.23 15.66
C ARG A 939 15.27 8.85 16.14
N PRO A 940 14.33 7.95 16.49
CA PRO A 940 14.69 6.66 17.07
C PRO A 940 15.53 5.84 16.09
N VAL A 941 16.37 5.00 16.67
CA VAL A 941 17.17 4.02 15.94
C VAL A 941 16.50 2.67 16.11
N VAL A 942 16.20 1.99 15.01
CA VAL A 942 15.55 0.67 15.02
C VAL A 942 16.59 -0.37 14.66
N GLN A 943 16.88 -1.26 15.59
CA GLN A 943 17.73 -2.40 15.31
C GLN A 943 16.92 -3.41 14.49
N LEU A 944 17.35 -3.65 13.25
CA LEU A 944 16.78 -4.72 12.43
C LEU A 944 17.42 -6.05 12.84
N GLY A 945 16.68 -7.14 12.65
CA GLY A 945 17.08 -8.48 13.09
C GLY A 945 18.51 -8.85 12.71
N SER A 946 18.98 -8.48 11.52
CA SER A 946 20.32 -8.80 11.00
C SER A 946 21.52 -8.12 11.70
N GLY A 947 21.34 -7.53 12.90
CA GLY A 947 22.37 -6.71 13.56
C GLY A 947 22.61 -5.36 12.87
N VAL A 948 21.95 -5.10 11.74
CA VAL A 948 21.98 -3.82 11.05
C VAL A 948 21.09 -2.84 11.79
N VAL A 949 21.72 -1.82 12.34
CA VAL A 949 21.05 -0.70 12.97
C VAL A 949 20.49 0.20 11.88
N SER A 950 19.17 0.19 11.66
CA SER A 950 18.53 1.15 10.78
C SER A 950 18.39 2.47 11.53
N SER A 951 19.33 3.37 11.23
CA SER A 951 19.29 4.76 11.67
C SER A 951 18.28 5.54 10.83
N SER A 952 17.58 6.48 11.46
CA SER A 952 16.83 7.49 10.70
C SER A 952 17.76 8.21 9.73
N GLY A 953 17.27 8.57 8.54
CA GLY A 953 18.07 9.35 7.57
C GLY A 953 18.60 10.65 8.18
N LEU A 954 17.87 11.24 9.13
CA LEU A 954 18.29 12.42 9.88
C LEU A 954 19.52 12.16 10.78
N ASN A 955 19.61 11.00 11.44
CA ASN A 955 20.82 10.65 12.21
C ASN A 955 22.05 10.57 11.29
N ASN A 956 21.91 10.02 10.08
CA ASN A 956 23.02 9.95 9.12
C ASN A 956 23.47 11.34 8.65
N LEU A 957 22.52 12.27 8.46
CA LEU A 957 22.84 13.66 8.13
C LEU A 957 23.60 14.35 9.27
N TYR A 958 23.13 14.21 10.51
CA TYR A 958 23.86 14.75 11.67
C TYR A 958 25.26 14.15 11.81
N GLN A 959 25.41 12.84 11.55
CA GLN A 959 26.72 12.19 11.55
C GLN A 959 27.67 12.80 10.52
N ALA A 960 27.20 12.99 9.29
CA ALA A 960 27.98 13.63 8.24
C ALA A 960 28.40 15.05 8.65
N VAL A 961 27.45 15.87 9.15
CA VAL A 961 27.73 17.24 9.61
C VAL A 961 28.77 17.25 10.73
N ILE A 962 28.62 16.42 11.76
CA ILE A 962 29.55 16.38 12.90
C ILE A 962 30.95 15.93 12.44
N ASN A 963 31.03 14.89 11.61
CA ASN A 963 32.31 14.38 11.11
C ASN A 963 33.06 15.43 10.28
N THR A 964 32.37 16.07 9.32
CA THR A 964 32.96 17.15 8.51
C THR A 964 33.34 18.35 9.36
N ASN A 965 32.48 18.75 10.30
CA ASN A 965 32.75 19.87 11.20
C ASN A 965 33.97 19.62 12.09
N ASN A 966 34.12 18.40 12.63
CA ASN A 966 35.26 18.02 13.45
C ASN A 966 36.56 17.93 12.64
N GLN A 967 36.49 17.43 11.41
CA GLN A 967 37.63 17.45 10.48
C GLN A 967 38.08 18.89 10.20
N LEU A 968 37.13 19.80 9.92
CA LEU A 968 37.44 21.21 9.71
C LEU A 968 38.04 21.86 10.97
N LYS A 969 37.47 21.63 12.16
CA LYS A 969 38.06 22.10 13.43
C LYS A 969 39.49 21.60 13.62
N HIS A 970 39.80 20.37 13.21
CA HIS A 970 41.14 19.82 13.28
C HIS A 970 42.09 20.54 12.31
N LEU A 971 41.70 20.68 11.04
CA LEU A 971 42.51 21.37 10.02
C LEU A 971 42.85 22.81 10.42
N LEU A 972 41.85 23.56 10.90
CA LEU A 972 42.01 24.93 11.40
C LEU A 972 42.97 25.00 12.61
N LYS A 973 42.98 23.99 13.49
CA LYS A 973 43.90 23.92 14.63
C LYS A 973 45.33 23.56 14.23
N THR A 974 45.50 22.74 13.20
CA THR A 974 46.82 22.31 12.72
C THR A 974 47.47 23.31 11.76
N GLY A 975 46.81 24.42 11.43
CA GLY A 975 47.33 25.43 10.51
C GLY A 975 47.50 24.92 9.07
N ALA A 976 46.88 23.78 8.74
CA ALA A 976 46.80 23.28 7.39
C ALA A 976 45.66 24.02 6.70
N SER A 977 45.97 25.21 6.17
CA SER A 977 45.08 26.04 5.34
C SER A 977 44.89 25.41 3.97
#